data_AF-A0A397J1Y4-F1
#
_entry.id   AF-A0A397J1Y4-F1
#
_cell.length_a   1.000
_cell.length_b   1.000
_cell.length_c   1.000
_cell.angle_alpha   90.00
_cell.angle_beta   90.00
_cell.angle_gamma   90.00
#
_symmetry.space_group_name_H-M   'P 1'
#
loop_
_entity.id
_entity.type
_entity.pdbx_description
1 polymer ?
#
loop_
_entity_poly.entity_id
_entity_poly.type
_entity_poly.pdbx_seq_one_letter_code
_entity_poly.pdbx_strand_id
1 'polypeptide(L)'
;MSNEHFTPGKLVADGVLVPELHYGPFLRDWWYFDNSKSEDFSSPIPIRLGFQVAIKLNNKHFNVRIVRNINNSNMPGFICEGEGTNSGVLSNSSQAINTIYRKVFGQNKTKYPGTTMLGFHDSYTIQQILKDVDFRPFIIHLDNIKIYIVSISNKNNDEGFSSCFTYKYKQKQSIIWQKIENQLFFISIFRDGQIVKQFQDTTASLVWNQTQLLQNYNEEIYNNDHKLGTRELRAWRAIFEAVGCNNITPFEKDISDIEFVSCAKDPKNDKETIRNLYFTGFLNTTQYSILKNDEIEFYKNTSDVFWHSFRESLDANPNENLQVSPKTIHSARKHYQKNGPGCKSIEKPIIIRKKMAEIKEREFELFFADKENVNMSSYHIDKKTQLPILYLKDQKSALWEKFSMKHPDGMKRTSFMARLQNGQFKYRDDLGGLCLICNDYAYQPFEDLIELVSNNVTDKKIKNNIITQLEMLRRHLKRDYENELFVYDNGTTNHVDCINHCLLYAFDHSYNTLLLEYQEKLICYLAHQTRKKYLGAQFNAVLNELDENGAIIIVDYKMRILPATARETKSEFFGKRGWTLHTTLVFQKKDNEKMKIQAHDHWSCDTKQDAWFTASCFEAVFNTINPRPHWIKIISDNGGHYHNSELMAIISHWYDWSGIEVRGWIFLEPGEAKTTVDSHHATIAHAIKRYVRIGCELTSGKDIEKAIEKLSGTSVAQIEPNRDKNNDDDNIEEQCNSNKKTKTIPGISKWFAWDWPINGNFEGYIRARSLPNIGNWKEFSPAEINTFCGKTNRPNPEFTTPTQSKIPWLSSLPMKKDSIQSNEMYNLLQNKNTQDQMTIDTVFPLKLGWALKENQKMGNKGGGKRISKKVVQYLQAYFHAGNLNPKDRYTAEKMYESLKELVKENELSINEIPEVKTIKGWIGRYNAASRKEMSEKALEENIIVDSSTNNNI
;
A
#
# COMPACT_ATOMS: atom_id res chain seq x y z
N MET A 1 43.32 2.01 12.53
CA MET A 1 44.04 0.73 12.67
C MET A 1 43.11 -0.23 13.40
N SER A 2 42.39 -1.06 12.66
CA SER A 2 41.51 -2.10 13.23
C SER A 2 42.33 -3.35 13.51
N ASN A 3 42.26 -3.85 14.75
CA ASN A 3 42.84 -5.12 15.16
C ASN A 3 42.17 -6.28 14.40
N GLU A 4 42.74 -6.70 13.27
CA GLU A 4 42.35 -7.94 12.60
C GLU A 4 42.99 -9.14 13.31
N HIS A 5 42.22 -9.84 14.15
CA HIS A 5 42.65 -11.04 14.88
C HIS A 5 42.83 -12.30 14.01
N PHE A 6 42.73 -12.18 12.68
CA PHE A 6 43.02 -13.25 11.73
C PHE A 6 43.43 -12.64 10.39
N THR A 7 44.21 -13.38 9.59
CA THR A 7 44.47 -13.03 8.19
C THR A 7 43.82 -14.05 7.25
N PRO A 8 43.07 -13.60 6.22
CA PRO A 8 42.50 -14.47 5.19
C PRO A 8 43.54 -15.38 4.53
N GLY A 9 43.07 -16.50 3.96
CA GLY A 9 43.92 -17.52 3.37
C GLY A 9 44.82 -16.98 2.26
N LYS A 10 46.14 -17.12 2.42
CA LYS A 10 47.12 -16.93 1.36
C LYS A 10 47.20 -18.20 0.54
N LEU A 11 47.04 -18.10 -0.78
CA LEU A 11 47.12 -19.24 -1.69
C LEU A 11 48.48 -19.96 -1.56
N VAL A 12 48.43 -21.28 -1.38
CA VAL A 12 49.60 -22.18 -1.31
C VAL A 12 49.64 -23.09 -2.53
N ALA A 13 48.49 -23.63 -2.95
CA ALA A 13 48.34 -24.40 -4.18
C ALA A 13 46.98 -24.10 -4.83
N ASP A 14 46.97 -23.92 -6.14
CA ASP A 14 45.80 -23.62 -6.98
C ASP A 14 44.88 -24.84 -7.21
N GLY A 15 45.45 -26.05 -7.20
CA GLY A 15 44.68 -27.27 -7.37
C GLY A 15 44.18 -27.48 -8.81
N VAL A 16 43.52 -28.61 -9.05
CA VAL A 16 43.19 -29.09 -10.40
C VAL A 16 41.67 -29.15 -10.61
N LEU A 17 41.24 -28.75 -11.81
CA LEU A 17 39.89 -29.01 -12.30
C LEU A 17 39.81 -30.46 -12.80
N VAL A 18 38.96 -31.24 -12.18
CA VAL A 18 38.65 -32.61 -12.60
C VAL A 18 37.33 -32.58 -13.37
N PRO A 19 37.30 -32.87 -14.68
CA PRO A 19 36.09 -32.73 -15.50
C PRO A 19 34.88 -33.50 -14.94
N GLU A 20 35.10 -34.71 -14.45
CA GLU A 20 34.06 -35.57 -13.86
C GLU A 20 33.37 -34.95 -12.63
N LEU A 21 34.11 -34.17 -11.84
CA LEU A 21 33.61 -33.55 -10.61
C LEU A 21 33.01 -32.17 -10.87
N HIS A 22 33.66 -31.38 -11.73
CA HIS A 22 33.30 -29.98 -11.95
C HIS A 22 32.28 -29.80 -13.08
N TYR A 23 32.21 -30.73 -14.04
CA TYR A 23 31.30 -30.69 -15.18
C TYR A 23 30.46 -31.97 -15.31
N GLY A 24 30.38 -32.76 -14.24
CA GLY A 24 29.55 -33.96 -14.17
C GLY A 24 28.26 -33.76 -13.36
N PRO A 25 27.49 -34.84 -13.13
CA PRO A 25 26.19 -34.81 -12.46
C PRO A 25 26.16 -34.16 -11.07
N PHE A 26 27.30 -34.14 -10.38
CA PHE A 26 27.44 -33.65 -9.02
C PHE A 26 28.08 -32.24 -8.94
N LEU A 27 28.13 -31.49 -10.05
CA LEU A 27 28.78 -30.18 -10.10
C LEU A 27 28.30 -29.19 -9.03
N ARG A 28 27.03 -29.29 -8.60
CA ARG A 28 26.42 -28.40 -7.61
C ARG A 28 27.27 -28.33 -6.35
N ASP A 29 27.91 -29.45 -6.01
CA ASP A 29 28.68 -29.59 -4.79
C ASP A 29 30.17 -29.23 -4.98
N TRP A 30 30.63 -29.06 -6.24
CA TRP A 30 31.99 -28.66 -6.62
C TRP A 30 32.10 -27.21 -7.13
N TRP A 31 30.99 -26.47 -7.16
CA TRP A 31 30.96 -25.04 -7.48
C TRP A 31 30.27 -24.25 -6.38
N TYR A 32 30.89 -23.14 -6.00
CA TYR A 32 30.34 -22.19 -5.04
C TYR A 32 29.52 -21.12 -5.76
N PHE A 33 28.21 -21.07 -5.50
CA PHE A 33 27.28 -20.07 -6.02
C PHE A 33 26.94 -19.05 -4.92
N ASP A 34 27.26 -17.77 -5.12
CA ASP A 34 26.92 -16.71 -4.18
C ASP A 34 25.42 -16.35 -4.28
N ASN A 35 24.71 -16.39 -3.16
CA ASN A 35 23.28 -16.07 -3.07
C ASN A 35 23.01 -14.60 -2.68
N SER A 36 24.04 -13.78 -2.48
CA SER A 36 23.88 -12.37 -2.14
C SER A 36 23.59 -11.55 -3.40
N LYS A 37 22.38 -10.96 -3.48
CA LYS A 37 21.94 -10.11 -4.60
C LYS A 37 22.75 -8.80 -4.60
N SER A 38 23.92 -8.80 -5.23
CA SER A 38 24.64 -7.60 -5.64
C SER A 38 25.25 -7.84 -7.02
N GLU A 39 25.01 -6.94 -7.96
CA GLU A 39 25.15 -7.15 -9.41
C GLU A 39 26.59 -7.25 -9.93
N ASP A 40 27.62 -7.20 -9.09
CA ASP A 40 29.01 -7.07 -9.57
C ASP A 40 29.94 -8.29 -9.36
N PHE A 41 29.53 -9.36 -8.67
CA PHE A 41 30.35 -10.60 -8.54
C PHE A 41 29.53 -11.91 -8.46
N SER A 42 28.42 -12.02 -9.20
CA SER A 42 27.55 -13.22 -9.19
C SER A 42 28.07 -14.42 -10.01
N SER A 43 29.37 -14.49 -10.30
CA SER A 43 29.95 -15.61 -11.06
C SER A 43 30.35 -16.76 -10.13
N PRO A 44 29.95 -18.02 -10.42
CA PRO A 44 30.28 -19.16 -9.58
C PRO A 44 31.77 -19.48 -9.61
N ILE A 45 32.29 -19.97 -8.47
CA ILE A 45 33.71 -20.24 -8.23
C ILE A 45 33.92 -21.77 -8.09
N PRO A 46 34.82 -22.41 -8.86
CA PRO A 46 35.06 -23.84 -8.74
C PRO A 46 35.86 -24.18 -7.48
N ILE A 47 35.51 -25.31 -6.84
CA ILE A 47 36.18 -25.86 -5.65
C ILE A 47 37.24 -26.88 -6.11
N ARG A 48 38.41 -26.39 -6.52
CA ARG A 48 39.46 -27.23 -7.12
C ARG A 48 40.00 -28.31 -6.18
N LEU A 49 40.22 -29.51 -6.72
CA LEU A 49 40.80 -30.61 -5.97
C LEU A 49 42.29 -30.36 -5.72
N GLY A 50 42.76 -30.50 -4.48
CA GLY A 50 44.14 -30.20 -4.11
C GLY A 50 44.42 -28.73 -3.83
N PHE A 51 43.43 -27.85 -3.97
CA PHE A 51 43.56 -26.44 -3.59
C PHE A 51 43.94 -26.30 -2.13
N GLN A 52 44.92 -25.44 -1.85
CA GLN A 52 45.47 -25.25 -0.51
C GLN A 52 45.68 -23.77 -0.19
N VAL A 53 45.26 -23.37 1.00
CA VAL A 53 45.48 -22.02 1.54
C VAL A 53 46.09 -22.08 2.93
N ALA A 54 46.99 -21.13 3.21
CA ALA A 54 47.55 -20.89 4.52
C ALA A 54 46.79 -19.76 5.21
N ILE A 55 46.15 -20.05 6.34
CA ILE A 55 45.44 -19.08 7.18
C ILE A 55 46.22 -18.82 8.47
N LYS A 56 46.08 -17.63 9.04
CA LYS A 56 46.62 -17.31 10.37
C LYS A 56 45.47 -17.05 11.33
N LEU A 57 45.37 -17.85 12.38
CA LEU A 57 44.35 -17.72 13.43
C LEU A 57 45.07 -17.51 14.76
N ASN A 58 44.76 -16.44 15.49
CA ASN A 58 45.42 -16.07 16.75
C ASN A 58 46.95 -16.19 16.70
N ASN A 59 47.55 -15.60 15.65
CA ASN A 59 48.99 -15.62 15.39
C ASN A 59 49.65 -16.99 15.10
N LYS A 60 48.89 -18.08 15.01
CA LYS A 60 49.38 -19.40 14.57
C LYS A 60 48.98 -19.71 13.13
N HIS A 61 49.82 -20.47 12.42
CA HIS A 61 49.62 -20.82 11.01
C HIS A 61 48.90 -22.16 10.87
N PHE A 62 47.90 -22.19 9.98
CA PHE A 62 47.15 -23.39 9.63
C PHE A 62 47.05 -23.51 8.11
N ASN A 63 47.02 -24.74 7.61
CA ASN A 63 46.83 -25.03 6.20
C ASN A 63 45.48 -25.71 6.00
N VAL A 64 44.68 -25.21 5.06
CA VAL A 64 43.43 -25.83 4.65
C VAL A 64 43.60 -26.39 3.25
N ARG A 65 43.32 -27.67 3.06
CA ARG A 65 43.42 -28.38 1.78
C ARG A 65 42.08 -29.00 1.39
N ILE A 66 41.74 -28.92 0.11
CA ILE A 66 40.59 -29.61 -0.51
C ILE A 66 41.04 -30.98 -1.02
N VAL A 67 40.31 -32.03 -0.64
CA VAL A 67 40.57 -33.43 -0.99
C VAL A 67 39.28 -34.12 -1.44
N ARG A 68 39.37 -35.34 -1.98
CA ARG A 68 38.18 -36.18 -2.20
C ARG A 68 37.65 -36.64 -0.85
N ASN A 69 36.34 -36.55 -0.66
CA ASN A 69 35.72 -36.97 0.59
C ASN A 69 35.67 -38.51 0.68
N ILE A 70 36.15 -39.06 1.79
CA ILE A 70 36.30 -40.50 2.02
C ILE A 70 34.93 -41.19 2.12
N ASN A 71 33.92 -40.49 2.65
CA ASN A 71 32.58 -41.04 2.85
C ASN A 71 31.67 -40.86 1.63
N ASN A 72 31.97 -39.93 0.73
CA ASN A 72 31.23 -39.71 -0.51
C ASN A 72 32.14 -39.03 -1.54
N SER A 73 32.68 -39.80 -2.48
CA SER A 73 33.63 -39.33 -3.49
C SER A 73 33.09 -38.21 -4.40
N ASN A 74 31.77 -38.06 -4.48
CA ASN A 74 31.11 -37.04 -5.29
C ASN A 74 31.00 -35.67 -4.59
N MET A 75 31.42 -35.55 -3.32
CA MET A 75 31.44 -34.30 -2.55
C MET A 75 32.88 -33.86 -2.26
N PRO A 76 33.16 -32.55 -2.17
CA PRO A 76 34.46 -32.09 -1.69
C PRO A 76 34.66 -32.44 -0.21
N GLY A 77 35.89 -32.80 0.13
CA GLY A 77 36.38 -32.96 1.49
C GLY A 77 37.36 -31.85 1.83
N PHE A 78 37.39 -31.43 3.09
CA PHE A 78 38.24 -30.36 3.60
C PHE A 78 39.05 -30.89 4.77
N ILE A 79 40.36 -30.66 4.73
CA ILE A 79 41.28 -30.94 5.83
C ILE A 79 41.88 -29.60 6.26
N CYS A 80 41.86 -29.33 7.57
CA CYS A 80 42.67 -28.28 8.18
C CYS A 80 43.78 -28.94 8.99
N GLU A 81 44.98 -28.40 8.91
CA GLU A 81 46.19 -28.90 9.59
C GLU A 81 46.91 -27.73 10.26
N GLY A 82 47.41 -27.95 11.48
CA GLY A 82 48.24 -26.97 12.18
C GLY A 82 48.68 -27.49 13.54
N GLU A 83 49.85 -27.01 13.99
CA GLU A 83 50.43 -27.36 15.30
C GLU A 83 50.53 -28.88 15.55
N GLY A 84 50.89 -29.66 14.52
CA GLY A 84 51.05 -31.12 14.62
C GLY A 84 49.75 -31.93 14.69
N THR A 85 48.59 -31.31 14.42
CA THR A 85 47.27 -31.99 14.44
C THR A 85 46.49 -31.77 13.15
N ASN A 86 45.51 -32.65 12.87
CA ASN A 86 44.61 -32.53 11.71
C ASN A 86 43.11 -32.63 12.10
N SER A 87 42.24 -32.05 11.26
CA SER A 87 40.78 -32.10 11.44
C SER A 87 40.17 -33.47 11.10
N GLY A 88 40.91 -34.33 10.39
CA GLY A 88 40.33 -35.38 9.54
C GLY A 88 39.64 -34.77 8.31
N VAL A 89 39.13 -35.63 7.42
CA VAL A 89 38.39 -35.21 6.22
C VAL A 89 36.95 -34.90 6.61
N LEU A 90 36.54 -33.64 6.45
CA LEU A 90 35.18 -33.16 6.75
C LEU A 90 34.50 -32.58 5.50
N SER A 91 33.17 -32.63 5.43
CA SER A 91 32.40 -32.18 4.25
C SER A 91 32.21 -30.66 4.15
N ASN A 92 32.69 -29.89 5.14
CA ASN A 92 32.55 -28.44 5.17
C ASN A 92 33.83 -27.77 5.68
N SER A 93 34.35 -26.80 4.94
CA SER A 93 35.56 -26.03 5.29
C SER A 93 35.46 -25.33 6.65
N SER A 94 34.28 -24.81 7.00
CA SER A 94 34.05 -24.20 8.32
C SER A 94 34.19 -25.23 9.44
N GLN A 95 33.74 -26.47 9.22
CA GLN A 95 33.88 -27.53 10.22
C GLN A 95 35.34 -27.95 10.38
N ALA A 96 36.09 -28.10 9.28
CA ALA A 96 37.51 -28.42 9.30
C ALA A 96 38.32 -27.41 10.12
N ILE A 97 38.14 -26.12 9.83
CA ILE A 97 38.86 -25.03 10.49
C ILE A 97 38.49 -24.93 11.97
N ASN A 98 37.20 -24.95 12.30
CA ASN A 98 36.77 -24.82 13.69
C ASN A 98 37.10 -26.06 14.55
N THR A 99 37.20 -27.25 13.94
CA THR A 99 37.63 -28.46 14.65
C THR A 99 39.08 -28.35 15.08
N ILE A 100 39.97 -27.92 14.19
CA ILE A 100 41.38 -27.70 14.52
C ILE A 100 41.56 -26.55 15.47
N TYR A 101 40.85 -25.44 15.26
CA TYR A 101 40.91 -24.31 16.17
C TYR A 101 40.55 -24.71 17.61
N ARG A 102 39.52 -25.54 17.81
CA ARG A 102 39.16 -26.06 19.14
C ARG A 102 40.19 -27.03 19.71
N LYS A 103 40.79 -27.89 18.88
CA LYS A 103 41.86 -28.81 19.32
C LYS A 103 43.10 -28.05 19.79
N VAL A 104 43.46 -26.96 19.12
CA VAL A 104 44.69 -26.17 19.40
C VAL A 104 44.49 -25.11 20.49
N PHE A 105 43.31 -24.49 20.60
CA PHE A 105 43.05 -23.37 21.52
C PHE A 105 41.99 -23.64 22.60
N GLY A 106 41.45 -24.87 22.70
CA GLY A 106 40.42 -25.25 23.67
C GLY A 106 38.98 -24.92 23.25
N GLN A 107 38.00 -25.20 24.12
CA GLN A 107 36.55 -25.04 23.85
C GLN A 107 36.07 -23.57 23.84
N ASN A 108 36.64 -22.74 22.98
CA ASN A 108 36.21 -21.35 22.78
C ASN A 108 34.94 -21.24 21.91
N LYS A 109 34.10 -20.23 22.19
CA LYS A 109 32.85 -19.94 21.44
C LYS A 109 33.07 -19.32 20.06
N THR A 110 34.30 -18.94 19.71
CA THR A 110 34.64 -18.32 18.43
C THR A 110 34.47 -19.30 17.27
N LYS A 111 33.75 -18.88 16.22
CA LYS A 111 33.55 -19.66 14.99
C LYS A 111 34.05 -18.87 13.78
N TYR A 112 34.89 -19.50 12.96
CA TYR A 112 35.40 -18.92 11.72
C TYR A 112 34.60 -19.42 10.50
N PRO A 113 34.13 -18.52 9.62
CA PRO A 113 33.42 -18.89 8.40
C PRO A 113 34.38 -19.42 7.34
N GLY A 114 34.18 -20.65 6.87
CA GLY A 114 35.10 -21.35 5.98
C GLY A 114 35.27 -20.70 4.60
N THR A 115 34.21 -20.13 4.02
CA THR A 115 34.28 -19.45 2.70
C THR A 115 35.15 -18.19 2.74
N THR A 116 35.06 -17.42 3.82
CA THR A 116 35.95 -16.28 4.06
C THR A 116 37.38 -16.76 4.29
N MET A 117 37.59 -17.81 5.08
CA MET A 117 38.94 -18.32 5.36
C MET A 117 39.62 -18.94 4.13
N LEU A 118 38.85 -19.47 3.18
CA LEU A 118 39.35 -20.00 1.91
C LEU A 118 39.78 -18.91 0.90
N GLY A 119 39.55 -17.62 1.19
CA GLY A 119 39.98 -16.53 0.32
C GLY A 119 39.06 -16.28 -0.88
N PHE A 120 37.81 -16.80 -0.89
CA PHE A 120 36.84 -16.61 -1.99
C PHE A 120 36.26 -15.17 -2.10
N HIS A 121 36.93 -14.20 -1.48
CA HIS A 121 36.68 -12.77 -1.57
C HIS A 121 37.94 -12.01 -2.03
N ASP A 122 39.09 -12.69 -2.10
CA ASP A 122 40.35 -12.12 -2.57
C ASP A 122 40.46 -12.23 -4.09
N SER A 123 40.61 -11.08 -4.74
CA SER A 123 40.62 -11.00 -6.21
C SER A 123 41.75 -11.80 -6.86
N TYR A 124 42.92 -11.91 -6.21
CA TYR A 124 44.05 -12.69 -6.72
C TYR A 124 43.76 -14.19 -6.65
N THR A 125 43.27 -14.67 -5.51
CA THR A 125 42.88 -16.06 -5.31
C THR A 125 41.77 -16.49 -6.28
N ILE A 126 40.76 -15.64 -6.49
CA ILE A 126 39.69 -15.89 -7.46
C ILE A 126 40.25 -15.99 -8.89
N GLN A 127 41.17 -15.11 -9.31
CA GLN A 127 41.80 -15.18 -10.62
C GLN A 127 42.57 -16.49 -10.84
N GLN A 128 43.31 -16.97 -9.83
CA GLN A 128 44.03 -18.25 -9.92
C GLN A 128 43.07 -19.44 -9.99
N ILE A 129 41.99 -19.44 -9.21
CA ILE A 129 40.97 -20.49 -9.25
C ILE A 129 40.21 -20.51 -10.59
N LEU A 130 40.12 -19.38 -11.29
CA LEU A 130 39.43 -19.27 -12.58
C LEU A 130 40.35 -19.47 -13.79
N LYS A 131 41.66 -19.64 -13.58
CA LYS A 131 42.64 -19.90 -14.64
C LYS A 131 42.36 -21.27 -15.30
N ASP A 132 42.25 -21.36 -16.62
CA ASP A 132 41.93 -22.63 -17.32
C ASP A 132 40.47 -23.14 -17.07
N VAL A 133 39.55 -22.24 -16.73
CA VAL A 133 38.09 -22.51 -16.71
C VAL A 133 37.48 -22.01 -18.03
N ASP A 134 37.19 -22.93 -18.94
CA ASP A 134 36.63 -22.59 -20.26
C ASP A 134 35.13 -22.27 -20.20
N PHE A 135 34.39 -22.92 -19.30
CA PHE A 135 32.95 -22.72 -19.13
C PHE A 135 32.59 -22.59 -17.65
N ARG A 136 31.70 -21.65 -17.33
CA ARG A 136 31.17 -21.45 -15.98
C ARG A 136 29.71 -21.88 -15.93
N PRO A 137 29.35 -22.87 -15.10
CA PRO A 137 27.97 -23.27 -14.93
C PRO A 137 27.08 -22.12 -14.46
N PHE A 138 25.82 -22.12 -14.85
CA PHE A 138 24.84 -21.16 -14.35
C PHE A 138 23.49 -21.83 -14.08
N ILE A 139 22.62 -21.14 -13.34
CA ILE A 139 21.37 -21.70 -12.84
C ILE A 139 20.19 -21.07 -13.60
N ILE A 140 19.31 -21.91 -14.11
CA ILE A 140 17.98 -21.55 -14.61
C ILE A 140 16.95 -21.94 -13.55
N HIS A 141 16.03 -21.03 -13.27
CA HIS A 141 14.92 -21.26 -12.35
C HIS A 141 13.64 -21.54 -13.13
N LEU A 142 13.07 -22.74 -12.94
CA LEU A 142 11.81 -23.15 -13.54
C LEU A 142 10.88 -23.60 -12.41
N ASP A 143 9.94 -22.74 -12.05
CA ASP A 143 9.12 -22.84 -10.83
C ASP A 143 9.98 -23.11 -9.56
N ASN A 144 9.79 -24.28 -8.96
CA ASN A 144 10.52 -24.74 -7.77
C ASN A 144 11.77 -25.58 -8.11
N ILE A 145 12.10 -25.75 -9.40
CA ILE A 145 13.22 -26.56 -9.88
C ILE A 145 14.38 -25.63 -10.25
N LYS A 146 15.58 -25.95 -9.72
CA LYS A 146 16.84 -25.30 -10.09
C LYS A 146 17.59 -26.19 -11.07
N ILE A 147 17.77 -25.71 -12.29
CA ILE A 147 18.47 -26.41 -13.37
C ILE A 147 19.86 -25.81 -13.51
N TYR A 148 20.89 -26.63 -13.35
CA TYR A 148 22.29 -26.25 -13.50
C TYR A 148 22.73 -26.57 -14.93
N ILE A 149 23.07 -25.55 -15.72
CA ILE A 149 23.61 -25.73 -17.07
C ILE A 149 25.12 -25.91 -16.97
N VAL A 150 25.64 -26.97 -17.60
CA VAL A 150 26.99 -27.50 -17.33
C VAL A 150 27.88 -27.43 -18.55
N SER A 151 27.30 -27.58 -19.74
CA SER A 151 27.95 -27.26 -21.00
C SER A 151 26.90 -26.86 -22.03
N ILE A 152 27.28 -25.94 -22.91
CA ILE A 152 26.50 -25.51 -24.07
C ILE A 152 27.41 -25.68 -25.29
N SER A 153 26.88 -26.24 -26.37
CA SER A 153 27.67 -26.43 -27.60
C SER A 153 27.70 -25.16 -28.45
N ASN A 154 28.83 -24.94 -29.12
CA ASN A 154 28.97 -23.95 -30.20
C ASN A 154 28.78 -24.58 -31.60
N LYS A 155 28.42 -25.87 -31.68
CA LYS A 155 28.19 -26.58 -32.95
C LYS A 155 26.70 -26.62 -33.27
N ASN A 156 26.35 -26.47 -34.55
CA ASN A 156 24.97 -26.35 -35.06
C ASN A 156 24.00 -27.53 -34.77
N ASN A 157 24.44 -28.59 -34.09
CA ASN A 157 23.66 -29.82 -33.87
C ASN A 157 23.42 -30.14 -32.38
N ASP A 158 23.54 -29.15 -31.48
CA ASP A 158 23.38 -29.27 -30.02
C ASP A 158 24.32 -30.29 -29.32
N GLU A 159 25.26 -30.86 -30.07
CA GLU A 159 26.17 -31.90 -29.64
C GLU A 159 27.17 -31.36 -28.60
N GLY A 160 27.10 -31.89 -27.37
CA GLY A 160 27.90 -31.41 -26.23
C GLY A 160 27.13 -30.58 -25.22
N PHE A 161 25.81 -30.42 -25.34
CA PHE A 161 24.97 -29.86 -24.28
C PHE A 161 24.87 -30.80 -23.07
N SER A 162 24.93 -30.25 -21.85
CA SER A 162 24.61 -30.99 -20.63
C SER A 162 24.06 -30.12 -19.51
N SER A 163 23.15 -30.68 -18.71
CA SER A 163 22.61 -30.03 -17.52
C SER A 163 22.16 -31.01 -16.44
N CYS A 164 21.99 -30.52 -15.21
CA CYS A 164 21.51 -31.32 -14.09
C CYS A 164 20.49 -30.59 -13.22
N PHE A 165 19.60 -31.33 -12.58
CA PHE A 165 18.69 -30.80 -11.57
C PHE A 165 18.26 -31.90 -10.59
N THR A 166 17.64 -31.50 -9.48
CA THR A 166 17.18 -32.45 -8.46
C THR A 166 15.67 -32.60 -8.51
N TYR A 167 15.19 -33.85 -8.62
CA TYR A 167 13.77 -34.16 -8.66
C TYR A 167 13.47 -35.53 -8.04
N LYS A 168 12.20 -35.80 -7.72
CA LYS A 168 11.79 -37.09 -7.15
C LYS A 168 11.55 -38.10 -8.28
N TYR A 169 12.32 -39.18 -8.31
CA TYR A 169 12.07 -40.33 -9.18
C TYR A 169 11.67 -41.54 -8.33
N LYS A 170 10.49 -42.11 -8.61
CA LYS A 170 9.87 -43.15 -7.77
C LYS A 170 9.85 -42.77 -6.29
N GLN A 171 9.35 -41.57 -6.00
CA GLN A 171 9.21 -40.97 -4.66
C GLN A 171 10.50 -40.72 -3.86
N LYS A 172 11.69 -41.07 -4.38
CA LYS A 172 12.98 -40.79 -3.75
C LYS A 172 13.68 -39.63 -4.45
N GLN A 173 14.36 -38.77 -3.70
CA GLN A 173 15.14 -37.66 -4.25
C GLN A 173 16.27 -38.23 -5.12
N SER A 174 16.43 -37.69 -6.32
CA SER A 174 17.41 -38.18 -7.31
C SER A 174 17.94 -37.00 -8.11
N ILE A 175 19.14 -37.14 -8.66
CA ILE A 175 19.72 -36.16 -9.58
C ILE A 175 19.39 -36.62 -10.98
N ILE A 176 18.76 -35.75 -11.76
CA ILE A 176 18.48 -35.97 -13.17
C ILE A 176 19.58 -35.26 -13.95
N TRP A 177 20.29 -36.01 -14.77
CA TRP A 177 21.36 -35.55 -15.65
C TRP A 177 20.89 -35.70 -17.09
N GLN A 178 20.95 -34.62 -17.87
CA GLN A 178 20.65 -34.66 -19.29
C GLN A 178 21.88 -34.27 -20.11
N LYS A 179 22.11 -34.99 -21.21
CA LYS A 179 23.21 -34.69 -22.14
C LYS A 179 22.83 -35.02 -23.58
N ILE A 180 23.47 -34.34 -24.53
CA ILE A 180 23.36 -34.61 -25.96
C ILE A 180 24.74 -35.05 -26.46
N GLU A 181 24.82 -36.25 -27.02
CA GLU A 181 26.06 -36.85 -27.49
C GLU A 181 25.78 -37.71 -28.73
N ASN A 182 26.56 -37.55 -29.81
CA ASN A 182 26.39 -38.30 -31.06
C ASN A 182 24.96 -38.23 -31.63
N GLN A 183 24.33 -37.05 -31.61
CA GLN A 183 22.94 -36.82 -32.04
C GLN A 183 21.86 -37.60 -31.27
N LEU A 184 22.21 -38.17 -30.10
CA LEU A 184 21.28 -38.82 -29.20
C LEU A 184 21.11 -37.98 -27.93
N PHE A 185 19.87 -37.95 -27.45
CA PHE A 185 19.49 -37.32 -26.19
C PHE A 185 19.54 -38.37 -25.09
N PHE A 186 20.09 -38.02 -23.94
CA PHE A 186 20.20 -38.91 -22.79
C PHE A 186 19.62 -38.27 -21.54
N ILE A 187 18.88 -39.06 -20.76
CA ILE A 187 18.50 -38.73 -19.39
C ILE A 187 18.98 -39.84 -18.46
N SER A 188 19.91 -39.52 -17.57
CA SER A 188 20.43 -40.42 -16.54
C SER A 188 19.96 -39.99 -15.15
N ILE A 189 19.47 -40.94 -14.37
CA ILE A 189 18.96 -40.71 -13.02
C ILE A 189 19.96 -41.28 -12.02
N PHE A 190 20.50 -40.42 -11.16
CA PHE A 190 21.48 -40.79 -10.14
C PHE A 190 20.87 -40.81 -8.73
N ARG A 191 21.26 -41.80 -7.94
CA ARG A 191 20.99 -41.91 -6.50
C ARG A 191 22.23 -42.44 -5.79
N ASP A 192 22.60 -41.81 -4.69
CA ASP A 192 23.76 -42.18 -3.87
C ASP A 192 25.07 -42.35 -4.68
N GLY A 193 25.25 -41.55 -5.72
CA GLY A 193 26.44 -41.60 -6.58
C GLY A 193 26.37 -42.60 -7.75
N GLN A 194 25.32 -43.42 -7.84
CA GLN A 194 25.19 -44.47 -8.85
C GLN A 194 24.02 -44.20 -9.81
N ILE A 195 24.15 -44.65 -11.06
CA ILE A 195 23.07 -44.56 -12.06
C ILE A 195 22.00 -45.60 -11.72
N VAL A 196 20.79 -45.13 -11.46
CA VAL A 196 19.61 -45.97 -11.19
C VAL A 196 18.90 -46.34 -12.48
N LYS A 197 18.85 -45.43 -13.45
CA LYS A 197 18.23 -45.65 -14.76
C LYS A 197 18.79 -44.65 -15.77
N GLN A 198 18.86 -45.06 -17.02
CA GLN A 198 19.24 -44.21 -18.15
C GLN A 198 18.23 -44.43 -19.28
N PHE A 199 17.85 -43.34 -19.93
CA PHE A 199 16.96 -43.28 -21.09
C PHE A 199 17.72 -42.62 -22.24
N GLN A 200 17.47 -43.06 -23.47
CA GLN A 200 18.08 -42.51 -24.67
C GLN A 200 17.11 -42.58 -25.86
N ASP A 201 17.18 -41.60 -26.75
CA ASP A 201 16.39 -41.52 -27.98
C ASP A 201 16.97 -40.45 -28.92
N THR A 202 16.41 -40.38 -30.11
CA THR A 202 16.79 -39.47 -31.20
C THR A 202 16.29 -38.04 -31.02
N THR A 203 15.29 -37.81 -30.16
CA THR A 203 14.75 -36.47 -29.88
C THR A 203 14.51 -36.26 -28.38
N ALA A 204 14.63 -35.02 -27.91
CA ALA A 204 14.41 -34.67 -26.50
C ALA A 204 13.03 -35.11 -26.00
N SER A 205 11.97 -34.86 -26.77
CA SER A 205 10.59 -35.17 -26.37
C SER A 205 10.36 -36.67 -26.19
N LEU A 206 10.95 -37.51 -27.05
CA LEU A 206 10.85 -38.96 -26.93
C LEU A 206 11.55 -39.47 -25.67
N VAL A 207 12.77 -39.00 -25.38
CA VAL A 207 13.49 -39.37 -24.14
C VAL A 207 12.71 -38.96 -22.90
N TRP A 208 12.15 -37.74 -22.89
CA TRP A 208 11.35 -37.24 -21.78
C TRP A 208 10.06 -38.04 -21.57
N ASN A 209 9.37 -38.40 -22.65
CA ASN A 209 8.18 -39.25 -22.58
C ASN A 209 8.48 -40.62 -21.97
N GLN A 210 9.64 -41.22 -22.28
CA GLN A 210 10.06 -42.49 -21.67
C GLN A 210 10.25 -42.39 -20.14
N THR A 211 10.60 -41.21 -19.61
CA THR A 211 10.84 -41.04 -18.17
C THR A 211 9.56 -41.01 -17.33
N GLN A 212 8.42 -40.63 -17.94
CA GLN A 212 7.16 -40.31 -17.24
C GLN A 212 7.29 -39.23 -16.15
N LEU A 213 8.38 -38.45 -16.14
CA LEU A 213 8.60 -37.33 -15.25
C LEU A 213 8.12 -36.03 -15.90
N LEU A 214 7.64 -35.07 -15.10
CA LEU A 214 7.33 -33.70 -15.54
C LEU A 214 6.34 -33.60 -16.72
N GLN A 215 5.37 -34.53 -16.83
CA GLN A 215 4.40 -34.60 -17.94
C GLN A 215 3.56 -33.33 -18.16
N ASN A 216 3.41 -32.47 -17.14
CA ASN A 216 2.67 -31.20 -17.24
C ASN A 216 3.45 -30.08 -17.94
N TYR A 217 4.73 -30.27 -18.27
CA TYR A 217 5.58 -29.26 -18.93
C TYR A 217 5.77 -29.51 -20.43
N ASN A 218 4.97 -30.42 -21.02
CA ASN A 218 4.99 -30.77 -22.45
C ASN A 218 3.97 -29.96 -23.31
N GLU A 219 3.39 -28.88 -22.80
CA GLU A 219 2.50 -27.98 -23.57
C GLU A 219 3.27 -26.81 -24.19
N GLU A 220 2.70 -26.21 -25.26
CA GLU A 220 3.31 -25.18 -26.12
C GLU A 220 4.11 -24.11 -25.34
N ILE A 221 5.34 -23.84 -25.81
CA ILE A 221 6.33 -22.96 -25.15
C ILE A 221 5.78 -21.53 -24.96
N TYR A 222 4.82 -21.13 -25.79
CA TYR A 222 4.19 -19.82 -25.75
C TYR A 222 2.68 -19.96 -25.96
N ASN A 223 1.88 -19.28 -25.13
CA ASN A 223 0.44 -19.16 -25.37
C ASN A 223 0.18 -18.27 -26.60
N ASN A 224 -0.96 -18.42 -27.29
CA ASN A 224 -1.32 -17.62 -28.48
C ASN A 224 -1.28 -16.09 -28.29
N ASP A 225 -1.31 -15.60 -27.04
CA ASP A 225 -1.24 -14.17 -26.70
C ASP A 225 0.17 -13.69 -26.30
N HIS A 226 1.18 -14.56 -26.37
CA HIS A 226 2.55 -14.22 -25.97
C HIS A 226 3.24 -13.33 -27.01
N LYS A 227 3.59 -12.10 -26.62
CA LYS A 227 4.35 -11.17 -27.45
C LYS A 227 5.85 -11.38 -27.25
N LEU A 228 6.52 -11.95 -28.26
CA LEU A 228 7.97 -12.18 -28.25
C LEU A 228 8.75 -10.87 -28.10
N GLY A 229 9.66 -10.83 -27.13
CA GLY A 229 10.57 -9.69 -26.95
C GLY A 229 11.65 -9.62 -28.03
N THR A 230 12.28 -8.45 -28.20
CA THR A 230 13.35 -8.24 -29.20
C THR A 230 14.56 -9.16 -29.02
N ARG A 231 14.85 -9.60 -27.79
CA ARG A 231 15.93 -10.54 -27.49
C ARG A 231 15.56 -11.99 -27.83
N GLU A 232 14.29 -12.36 -27.68
CA GLU A 232 13.75 -13.69 -28.05
C GLU A 232 13.60 -13.81 -29.56
N LEU A 233 13.10 -12.77 -30.24
CA LEU A 233 13.07 -12.70 -31.71
C LEU A 233 14.48 -12.83 -32.32
N ARG A 234 15.51 -12.25 -31.70
CA ARG A 234 16.90 -12.44 -32.14
C ARG A 234 17.40 -13.88 -31.95
N ALA A 235 16.98 -14.53 -30.86
CA ALA A 235 17.29 -15.94 -30.64
C ALA A 235 16.58 -16.85 -31.66
N TRP A 236 15.30 -16.60 -31.94
CA TRP A 236 14.55 -17.33 -32.96
C TRP A 236 15.10 -17.14 -34.37
N ARG A 237 15.51 -15.92 -34.76
CA ARG A 237 16.18 -15.66 -36.05
C ARG A 237 17.49 -16.44 -36.18
N ALA A 238 18.30 -16.44 -35.13
CA ALA A 238 19.54 -17.23 -35.11
C ALA A 238 19.27 -18.74 -35.21
N ILE A 239 18.17 -19.22 -34.62
CA ILE A 239 17.75 -20.63 -34.72
C ILE A 239 17.27 -20.96 -36.15
N PHE A 240 16.43 -20.11 -36.77
CA PHE A 240 15.93 -20.37 -38.13
C PHE A 240 17.03 -20.31 -39.20
N GLU A 241 17.99 -19.39 -39.05
CA GLU A 241 19.19 -19.36 -39.90
C GLU A 241 20.07 -20.61 -39.70
N ALA A 242 20.18 -21.11 -38.46
CA ALA A 242 20.95 -22.32 -38.15
C ALA A 242 20.33 -23.61 -38.74
N VAL A 243 19.01 -23.65 -38.92
CA VAL A 243 18.27 -24.78 -39.52
C VAL A 243 18.20 -24.68 -41.06
N GLY A 244 18.79 -23.63 -41.65
CA GLY A 244 18.88 -23.45 -43.10
C GLY A 244 17.68 -22.74 -43.74
N CYS A 245 16.85 -22.08 -42.93
CA CYS A 245 15.74 -21.28 -43.43
C CYS A 245 16.19 -19.83 -43.67
N ASN A 246 15.71 -19.22 -44.75
CA ASN A 246 16.14 -17.90 -45.22
C ASN A 246 15.02 -16.88 -45.07
N ASN A 247 15.38 -15.66 -44.63
CA ASN A 247 14.43 -14.55 -44.56
C ASN A 247 14.08 -14.06 -45.99
N ILE A 248 12.78 -14.10 -46.31
CA ILE A 248 12.22 -13.68 -47.61
C ILE A 248 11.29 -12.47 -47.52
N THR A 249 11.32 -11.76 -46.38
CA THR A 249 10.51 -10.56 -46.13
C THR A 249 10.81 -9.48 -47.19
N PRO A 250 9.80 -8.95 -47.91
CA PRO A 250 10.03 -8.07 -49.05
C PRO A 250 10.10 -6.58 -48.68
N PHE A 251 9.89 -6.24 -47.41
CA PHE A 251 9.86 -4.89 -46.84
C PHE A 251 10.77 -4.81 -45.60
N GLU A 252 11.22 -3.59 -45.28
CA GLU A 252 12.01 -3.31 -44.08
C GLU A 252 11.13 -3.29 -42.81
N LYS A 253 11.75 -3.45 -41.64
CA LYS A 253 11.05 -3.66 -40.34
C LYS A 253 10.22 -2.46 -39.88
N ASP A 254 10.48 -1.30 -40.47
CA ASP A 254 9.73 -0.07 -40.25
C ASP A 254 8.33 -0.09 -40.91
N ILE A 255 8.09 -1.00 -41.86
CA ILE A 255 6.82 -1.13 -42.58
C ILE A 255 5.86 -2.11 -41.88
N SER A 256 6.37 -3.23 -41.36
CA SER A 256 5.58 -4.21 -40.60
C SER A 256 6.51 -5.08 -39.75
N ASP A 257 6.06 -5.42 -38.54
CA ASP A 257 6.77 -6.33 -37.64
C ASP A 257 6.66 -7.81 -38.08
N ILE A 258 5.90 -8.10 -39.14
CA ILE A 258 5.69 -9.45 -39.68
C ILE A 258 6.89 -9.85 -40.57
N GLU A 259 7.55 -10.96 -40.22
CA GLU A 259 8.64 -11.54 -41.01
C GLU A 259 8.20 -12.84 -41.71
N PHE A 260 8.61 -13.00 -42.97
CA PHE A 260 8.40 -14.22 -43.75
C PHE A 260 9.71 -14.98 -43.92
N VAL A 261 9.71 -16.27 -43.62
CA VAL A 261 10.88 -17.15 -43.67
C VAL A 261 10.55 -18.39 -44.49
N SER A 262 11.42 -18.77 -45.44
CA SER A 262 11.27 -20.00 -46.25
C SER A 262 12.36 -21.00 -45.92
N CYS A 263 11.99 -22.27 -45.80
CA CYS A 263 12.90 -23.40 -45.63
C CYS A 263 13.13 -24.17 -46.95
N ALA A 264 12.77 -23.56 -48.10
CA ALA A 264 13.07 -24.12 -49.41
C ALA A 264 14.59 -24.09 -49.69
N LYS A 265 15.10 -25.13 -50.38
CA LYS A 265 16.52 -25.22 -50.78
C LYS A 265 16.98 -24.04 -51.66
N ASP A 266 16.08 -23.47 -52.47
CA ASP A 266 16.31 -22.20 -53.19
C ASP A 266 15.13 -21.24 -52.95
N PRO A 267 15.30 -20.22 -52.10
CA PRO A 267 14.21 -19.33 -51.69
C PRO A 267 13.90 -18.22 -52.70
N LYS A 268 14.56 -18.17 -53.87
CA LYS A 268 14.39 -17.07 -54.84
C LYS A 268 12.96 -16.93 -55.35
N ASN A 269 12.32 -18.05 -55.73
CA ASN A 269 10.95 -18.03 -56.23
C ASN A 269 9.93 -17.59 -55.15
N ASP A 270 10.13 -18.05 -53.90
CA ASP A 270 9.28 -17.66 -52.78
C ASP A 270 9.45 -16.17 -52.45
N LYS A 271 10.69 -15.67 -52.50
CA LYS A 271 11.02 -14.25 -52.30
C LYS A 271 10.43 -13.35 -53.39
N GLU A 272 10.50 -13.77 -54.65
CA GLU A 272 9.90 -13.06 -55.79
C GLU A 272 8.38 -13.02 -55.68
N THR A 273 7.76 -14.15 -55.29
CA THR A 273 6.30 -14.28 -55.16
C THR A 273 5.75 -13.41 -54.04
N ILE A 274 6.36 -13.45 -52.85
CA ILE A 274 5.96 -12.64 -51.71
C ILE A 274 6.22 -11.14 -51.98
N ARG A 275 7.32 -10.81 -52.68
CA ARG A 275 7.61 -9.44 -53.13
C ARG A 275 6.55 -8.92 -54.11
N ASN A 276 6.15 -9.73 -55.09
CA ASN A 276 5.11 -9.35 -56.05
C ASN A 276 3.75 -9.18 -55.38
N LEU A 277 3.35 -10.07 -54.48
CA LEU A 277 2.09 -9.95 -53.74
C LEU A 277 2.05 -8.67 -52.87
N TYR A 278 3.19 -8.28 -52.29
CA TYR A 278 3.33 -7.02 -51.54
C TYR A 278 3.23 -5.78 -52.42
N PHE A 279 4.05 -5.67 -53.49
CA PHE A 279 4.05 -4.48 -54.35
C PHE A 279 2.79 -4.35 -55.25
N THR A 280 2.06 -5.45 -55.48
CA THR A 280 0.76 -5.42 -56.18
C THR A 280 -0.44 -5.15 -55.26
N GLY A 281 -0.22 -5.00 -53.95
CA GLY A 281 -1.26 -4.68 -52.97
C GLY A 281 -2.14 -5.85 -52.54
N PHE A 282 -1.82 -7.08 -52.95
CA PHE A 282 -2.55 -8.30 -52.55
C PHE A 282 -2.10 -8.86 -51.20
N LEU A 283 -0.88 -8.54 -50.75
CA LEU A 283 -0.36 -8.85 -49.42
C LEU A 283 -0.47 -7.61 -48.53
N ASN A 284 -1.52 -7.54 -47.71
CA ASN A 284 -1.75 -6.44 -46.77
C ASN A 284 -0.96 -6.69 -45.48
N THR A 285 0.09 -5.90 -45.23
CA THR A 285 1.03 -6.06 -44.10
C THR A 285 0.75 -5.09 -42.95
N THR A 286 -0.27 -4.25 -43.09
CA THR A 286 -0.76 -3.38 -42.02
C THR A 286 -2.04 -3.95 -41.41
N GLN A 287 -1.97 -4.42 -40.16
CA GLN A 287 -3.14 -4.24 -39.28
C GLN A 287 -3.15 -2.76 -38.88
N TYR A 288 -3.95 -1.99 -39.61
CA TYR A 288 -4.22 -0.55 -39.52
C TYR A 288 -3.16 0.40 -40.09
N SER A 289 -3.37 0.87 -41.33
CA SER A 289 -3.68 2.30 -41.56
C SER A 289 -3.98 2.62 -43.03
N ILE A 290 -5.27 2.60 -43.36
CA ILE A 290 -5.95 3.34 -44.43
C ILE A 290 -6.98 4.15 -43.62
N LEU A 291 -7.08 5.49 -43.53
CA LEU A 291 -6.62 6.70 -44.24
C LEU A 291 -6.62 7.84 -43.18
N LYS A 292 -5.80 8.90 -43.27
CA LYS A 292 -5.93 9.99 -44.25
C LYS A 292 -4.58 10.61 -44.58
N ASN A 293 -4.40 10.85 -45.89
CA ASN A 293 -3.49 11.81 -46.49
C ASN A 293 -3.43 13.10 -45.65
N ASP A 294 -2.22 13.62 -45.41
CA ASP A 294 -1.74 14.77 -46.17
C ASP A 294 -0.22 14.93 -45.97
N GLU A 295 0.41 15.35 -47.06
CA GLU A 295 1.76 15.00 -47.48
C GLU A 295 2.90 15.66 -46.70
N ILE A 296 4.00 14.92 -46.72
CA ILE A 296 5.33 15.20 -46.19
C ILE A 296 6.04 16.25 -47.04
N GLU A 297 6.59 17.28 -46.40
CA GLU A 297 7.80 17.91 -46.89
C GLU A 297 8.67 18.48 -45.76
N PHE A 298 9.97 18.25 -45.94
CA PHE A 298 11.07 19.20 -45.68
C PHE A 298 11.91 19.14 -44.38
N TYR A 299 13.23 19.01 -44.63
CA TYR A 299 14.43 19.50 -43.90
C TYR A 299 15.05 18.57 -42.83
N LYS A 300 16.38 18.58 -42.54
CA LYS A 300 17.50 19.47 -42.93
C LYS A 300 18.85 18.85 -42.51
N ASN A 301 19.86 19.09 -43.35
CA ASN A 301 21.23 19.57 -43.04
C ASN A 301 22.30 18.66 -42.37
N THR A 302 23.44 18.58 -43.08
CA THR A 302 24.56 17.64 -42.93
C THR A 302 25.63 18.06 -41.90
N SER A 303 25.53 19.26 -41.34
CA SER A 303 26.51 19.78 -40.37
C SER A 303 26.39 19.11 -38.99
N ASP A 304 25.20 18.61 -38.63
CA ASP A 304 24.99 17.89 -37.37
C ASP A 304 25.52 16.44 -37.45
N VAL A 305 25.52 15.86 -38.65
CA VAL A 305 26.10 14.53 -38.93
C VAL A 305 27.62 14.55 -38.74
N PHE A 306 28.32 15.59 -39.20
CA PHE A 306 29.77 15.70 -39.08
C PHE A 306 30.25 15.75 -37.62
N TRP A 307 29.61 16.57 -36.76
CA TRP A 307 29.99 16.68 -35.35
C TRP A 307 29.60 15.44 -34.51
N HIS A 308 28.65 14.64 -34.99
CA HIS A 308 28.31 13.36 -34.39
C HIS A 308 29.33 12.27 -34.77
N SER A 309 29.71 12.18 -36.04
CA SER A 309 30.70 11.20 -36.54
C SER A 309 32.12 11.47 -36.05
N PHE A 310 32.53 12.74 -35.88
CA PHE A 310 33.83 13.08 -35.31
C PHE A 310 33.95 12.66 -33.83
N ARG A 311 32.82 12.64 -33.10
CA ARG A 311 32.75 12.21 -31.70
C ARG A 311 32.80 10.69 -31.57
N GLU A 312 32.12 9.96 -32.47
CA GLU A 312 32.20 8.49 -32.52
C GLU A 312 33.59 7.99 -32.94
N SER A 313 34.29 8.65 -33.87
CA SER A 313 35.65 8.27 -34.24
C SER A 313 36.67 8.47 -33.11
N LEU A 314 36.44 9.42 -32.20
CA LEU A 314 37.29 9.64 -31.01
C LEU A 314 37.05 8.59 -29.92
N ASP A 315 35.84 8.04 -29.82
CA ASP A 315 35.48 6.97 -28.88
C ASP A 315 35.82 5.57 -29.41
N ALA A 316 36.01 5.41 -30.73
CA ALA A 316 36.22 4.13 -31.40
C ALA A 316 37.69 3.65 -31.49
N ASN A 317 38.71 4.38 -31.00
CA ASN A 317 40.04 3.80 -30.78
C ASN A 317 40.94 4.67 -29.88
N PRO A 318 41.65 4.11 -28.87
CA PRO A 318 42.74 3.18 -29.21
C PRO A 318 42.99 2.00 -28.24
N ASN A 319 43.32 0.88 -28.88
CA ASN A 319 44.53 0.08 -28.67
C ASN A 319 44.75 -0.69 -27.36
N GLU A 320 44.71 -2.01 -27.53
CA GLU A 320 45.72 -2.93 -27.00
C GLU A 320 47.14 -2.32 -27.06
N ASN A 321 47.75 -2.16 -25.88
CA ASN A 321 49.18 -2.44 -25.61
C ASN A 321 49.67 -1.95 -24.24
N LEU A 322 48.79 -1.54 -23.34
CA LEU A 322 49.19 -1.25 -21.97
C LEU A 322 48.45 -2.22 -21.05
N GLN A 323 49.21 -3.17 -20.47
CA GLN A 323 48.80 -4.06 -19.39
C GLN A 323 48.42 -3.25 -18.13
N VAL A 324 47.32 -2.51 -18.18
CA VAL A 324 46.84 -1.73 -17.05
C VAL A 324 45.34 -1.86 -16.98
N SER A 325 44.85 -2.19 -15.79
CA SER A 325 43.45 -2.52 -15.60
C SER A 325 42.52 -1.36 -16.01
N PRO A 326 41.30 -1.66 -16.47
CA PRO A 326 40.28 -0.66 -16.77
C PRO A 326 40.01 0.30 -15.60
N LYS A 327 40.24 -0.14 -14.35
CA LYS A 327 40.15 0.70 -13.15
C LYS A 327 41.29 1.71 -13.05
N THR A 328 42.48 1.36 -13.51
CA THR A 328 43.64 2.26 -13.57
C THR A 328 43.46 3.29 -14.67
N ILE A 329 42.94 2.88 -15.83
CA ILE A 329 42.60 3.78 -16.94
C ILE A 329 41.45 4.73 -16.53
N HIS A 330 40.43 4.22 -15.85
CA HIS A 330 39.34 5.05 -15.32
C HIS A 330 39.83 6.02 -14.23
N SER A 331 40.76 5.60 -13.36
CA SER A 331 41.35 6.45 -12.31
C SER A 331 42.31 7.49 -12.89
N ALA A 332 43.10 7.14 -13.91
CA ALA A 332 43.97 8.05 -14.64
C ALA A 332 43.17 9.06 -15.47
N ARG A 333 42.08 8.63 -16.13
CA ARG A 333 41.12 9.53 -16.81
C ARG A 333 40.44 10.48 -15.82
N LYS A 334 40.03 10.01 -14.64
CA LYS A 334 39.49 10.86 -13.56
C LYS A 334 40.52 11.85 -13.00
N HIS A 335 41.78 11.44 -12.90
CA HIS A 335 42.88 12.30 -12.43
C HIS A 335 43.26 13.35 -13.48
N TYR A 336 43.39 12.95 -14.75
CA TYR A 336 43.65 13.83 -15.89
C TYR A 336 42.53 14.88 -16.07
N GLN A 337 41.27 14.46 -16.00
CA GLN A 337 40.11 15.38 -16.05
C GLN A 337 40.03 16.34 -14.86
N LYS A 338 40.63 16.00 -13.71
CA LYS A 338 40.61 16.85 -12.51
C LYS A 338 41.80 17.79 -12.38
N ASN A 339 42.99 17.41 -12.84
CA ASN A 339 44.24 18.12 -12.54
C ASN A 339 45.01 18.58 -13.80
N GLY A 340 44.62 18.15 -15.01
CA GLY A 340 45.36 18.40 -16.25
C GLY A 340 46.66 17.57 -16.38
N PRO A 341 47.23 17.41 -17.59
CA PRO A 341 48.45 16.62 -17.78
C PRO A 341 49.69 17.31 -17.18
N GLY A 342 50.34 16.65 -16.22
CA GLY A 342 51.66 17.03 -15.68
C GLY A 342 51.68 17.89 -14.42
N CYS A 343 50.53 18.33 -13.87
CA CYS A 343 50.50 19.19 -12.69
C CYS A 343 50.41 18.41 -11.36
N LYS A 344 51.05 18.94 -10.29
CA LYS A 344 50.94 18.42 -8.92
C LYS A 344 49.50 18.51 -8.41
N SER A 345 49.10 17.54 -7.57
CA SER A 345 47.76 17.42 -7.00
C SER A 345 47.31 18.74 -6.36
N ILE A 346 46.25 19.35 -6.89
CA ILE A 346 45.60 20.51 -6.27
C ILE A 346 44.96 20.02 -4.97
N GLU A 347 45.20 20.72 -3.85
CA GLU A 347 44.53 20.44 -2.58
C GLU A 347 43.02 20.46 -2.81
N LYS A 348 42.34 19.39 -2.39
CA LYS A 348 40.90 19.21 -2.67
C LYS A 348 40.15 20.46 -2.19
N PRO A 349 39.36 21.13 -3.05
CA PRO A 349 38.48 22.17 -2.57
C PRO A 349 37.51 21.53 -1.59
N ILE A 350 37.36 22.16 -0.44
CA ILE A 350 36.36 21.79 0.57
C ILE A 350 35.02 21.79 -0.15
N ILE A 351 34.44 20.59 -0.36
CA ILE A 351 33.12 20.46 -1.00
C ILE A 351 32.10 20.97 0.00
N ILE A 352 31.74 22.24 -0.14
CA ILE A 352 30.53 22.77 0.45
C ILE A 352 29.39 22.19 -0.38
N ARG A 353 28.79 21.08 0.08
CA ARG A 353 27.52 20.62 -0.49
C ARG A 353 26.52 21.76 -0.26
N LYS A 354 26.12 22.46 -1.33
CA LYS A 354 24.90 23.27 -1.24
C LYS A 354 23.78 22.30 -0.87
N LYS A 355 23.23 22.47 0.32
CA LYS A 355 21.96 21.86 0.70
C LYS A 355 20.99 22.13 -0.45
N MET A 356 20.20 21.12 -0.81
CA MET A 356 19.11 21.33 -1.77
C MET A 356 18.32 22.56 -1.33
N ALA A 357 18.04 23.47 -2.26
CA ALA A 357 17.36 24.70 -1.93
C ALA A 357 16.06 24.36 -1.20
N GLU A 358 15.80 25.04 -0.10
CA GLU A 358 14.67 24.76 0.77
C GLU A 358 13.33 24.82 0.01
N ILE A 359 13.29 25.64 -1.05
CA ILE A 359 12.19 25.74 -2.01
C ILE A 359 11.90 24.38 -2.68
N LYS A 360 12.92 23.64 -3.13
CA LYS A 360 12.75 22.34 -3.81
C LYS A 360 12.32 21.23 -2.87
N GLU A 361 12.76 21.28 -1.62
CA GLU A 361 12.27 20.36 -0.58
C GLU A 361 10.82 20.70 -0.22
N ARG A 362 10.49 21.99 -0.14
CA ARG A 362 9.12 22.47 0.11
C ARG A 362 8.16 22.11 -1.01
N GLU A 363 8.59 22.17 -2.28
CA GLU A 363 7.80 21.70 -3.42
C GLU A 363 7.48 20.20 -3.33
N PHE A 364 8.46 19.38 -2.94
CA PHE A 364 8.24 17.95 -2.68
C PHE A 364 7.27 17.71 -1.52
N GLU A 365 7.42 18.43 -0.42
CA GLU A 365 6.53 18.34 0.74
C GLU A 365 5.11 18.79 0.41
N LEU A 366 4.94 19.88 -0.36
CA LEU A 366 3.64 20.36 -0.83
C LEU A 366 2.98 19.37 -1.79
N PHE A 367 3.74 18.78 -2.70
CA PHE A 367 3.22 17.75 -3.62
C PHE A 367 2.68 16.51 -2.89
N PHE A 368 3.33 16.11 -1.80
CA PHE A 368 2.93 14.99 -0.95
C PHE A 368 2.08 15.39 0.26
N ALA A 369 1.72 16.66 0.39
CA ALA A 369 0.60 17.10 1.23
C ALA A 369 -0.74 17.00 0.47
N ASP A 370 -0.67 16.88 -0.85
CA ASP A 370 -1.83 16.77 -1.73
C ASP A 370 -2.47 15.37 -1.66
N LYS A 371 -3.78 15.34 -1.39
CA LYS A 371 -4.56 14.11 -1.30
C LYS A 371 -4.79 13.44 -2.65
N GLU A 372 -4.50 14.10 -3.78
CA GLU A 372 -4.49 13.42 -5.08
C GLU A 372 -3.34 12.41 -5.19
N ASN A 373 -2.24 12.65 -4.45
CA ASN A 373 -1.02 11.87 -4.57
C ASN A 373 -0.86 10.85 -3.42
N VAL A 374 -1.32 11.17 -2.20
CA VAL A 374 -1.19 10.32 -1.01
C VAL A 374 -2.36 10.37 -0.04
N ASN A 375 -2.55 9.29 0.70
CA ASN A 375 -3.44 9.22 1.88
C ASN A 375 -2.60 9.15 3.16
N MET A 376 -2.77 10.11 4.06
CA MET A 376 -2.08 10.11 5.35
C MET A 376 -2.73 9.15 6.34
N SER A 377 -1.93 8.35 7.03
CA SER A 377 -2.40 7.44 8.07
C SER A 377 -2.73 8.17 9.37
N SER A 378 -3.92 7.96 9.92
CA SER A 378 -4.33 8.54 11.21
C SER A 378 -3.84 7.75 12.43
N TYR A 379 -3.25 6.57 12.24
CA TYR A 379 -2.94 5.63 13.33
C TYR A 379 -1.60 4.87 13.17
N HIS A 380 -1.01 4.86 11.97
CA HIS A 380 0.32 4.29 11.76
C HIS A 380 1.36 5.37 11.55
N ILE A 381 2.44 5.30 12.32
CA ILE A 381 3.61 6.18 12.23
C ILE A 381 4.82 5.40 11.71
N ASP A 382 5.63 6.06 10.90
CA ASP A 382 6.92 5.51 10.48
C ASP A 382 7.89 5.49 11.67
N LYS A 383 8.48 4.32 11.96
CA LYS A 383 9.29 4.13 13.17
C LYS A 383 10.56 4.98 13.18
N LYS A 384 11.12 5.32 12.00
CA LYS A 384 12.35 6.11 11.85
C LYS A 384 12.10 7.60 11.98
N THR A 385 11.08 8.11 11.31
CA THR A 385 10.79 9.55 11.23
C THR A 385 9.80 10.03 12.29
N GLN A 386 9.03 9.12 12.91
CA GLN A 386 7.95 9.40 13.86
C GLN A 386 6.82 10.27 13.26
N LEU A 387 6.77 10.35 11.93
CA LEU A 387 5.74 11.03 11.16
C LEU A 387 4.68 10.03 10.66
N PRO A 388 3.43 10.48 10.37
CA PRO A 388 2.37 9.63 9.85
C PRO A 388 2.75 8.93 8.53
N ILE A 389 2.48 7.62 8.41
CA ILE A 389 2.74 6.93 7.14
C ILE A 389 1.88 7.55 6.03
N LEU A 390 2.49 7.92 4.91
CA LEU A 390 1.82 8.39 3.71
C LEU A 390 1.65 7.24 2.72
N TYR A 391 0.41 6.85 2.46
CA TYR A 391 0.08 5.81 1.49
C TYR A 391 -0.02 6.38 0.08
N LEU A 392 0.82 5.89 -0.84
CA LEU A 392 0.82 6.32 -2.25
C LEU A 392 -0.48 5.91 -2.95
N LYS A 393 -1.16 6.86 -3.60
CA LYS A 393 -2.37 6.59 -4.40
C LYS A 393 -2.07 5.98 -5.78
N ASP A 394 -0.88 6.24 -6.29
CA ASP A 394 -0.46 5.87 -7.64
C ASP A 394 0.92 5.20 -7.63
N GLN A 395 1.38 4.69 -8.78
CA GLN A 395 2.73 4.15 -8.91
C GLN A 395 3.78 5.27 -8.83
N LYS A 396 4.97 4.94 -8.30
CA LYS A 396 6.08 5.90 -8.15
C LYS A 396 6.47 6.58 -9.48
N SER A 397 6.31 5.90 -10.62
CA SER A 397 6.55 6.46 -11.96
C SER A 397 5.54 7.55 -12.31
N ALA A 398 4.24 7.27 -12.20
CA ALA A 398 3.16 8.21 -12.49
C ALA A 398 3.21 9.43 -11.54
N LEU A 399 3.54 9.22 -10.26
CA LEU A 399 3.73 10.33 -9.31
C LEU A 399 4.93 11.22 -9.67
N TRP A 400 6.00 10.63 -10.22
CA TRP A 400 7.14 11.40 -10.69
C TRP A 400 6.77 12.23 -11.93
N GLU A 401 6.04 11.66 -12.89
CA GLU A 401 5.58 12.40 -14.08
C GLU A 401 4.70 13.59 -13.67
N LYS A 402 3.71 13.36 -12.80
CA LYS A 402 2.87 14.43 -12.22
C LYS A 402 3.71 15.50 -11.52
N PHE A 403 4.70 15.10 -10.70
CA PHE A 403 5.59 16.03 -10.01
C PHE A 403 6.44 16.86 -10.99
N SER A 404 7.02 16.20 -12.00
CA SER A 404 7.89 16.84 -12.98
C SER A 404 7.12 17.80 -13.90
N MET A 405 5.84 17.52 -14.17
CA MET A 405 4.97 18.45 -14.89
C MET A 405 4.60 19.66 -14.03
N LYS A 406 4.31 19.45 -12.73
CA LYS A 406 3.93 20.53 -11.81
C LYS A 406 5.11 21.41 -11.39
N HIS A 407 6.30 20.84 -11.29
CA HIS A 407 7.54 21.53 -10.91
C HIS A 407 8.69 21.18 -11.88
N PRO A 408 8.71 21.76 -13.10
CA PRO A 408 9.73 21.46 -14.11
C PRO A 408 11.16 21.77 -13.63
N ASP A 409 11.30 22.85 -12.86
CA ASP A 409 12.57 23.27 -12.24
C ASP A 409 12.80 22.69 -10.84
N GLY A 410 11.95 21.75 -10.41
CA GLY A 410 11.95 21.17 -9.08
C GLY A 410 13.13 20.22 -8.80
N MET A 411 12.92 19.26 -7.90
CA MET A 411 13.93 18.25 -7.60
C MET A 411 14.06 17.24 -8.75
N LYS A 412 15.28 16.72 -8.98
CA LYS A 412 15.51 15.72 -10.04
C LYS A 412 14.96 14.33 -9.65
N ARG A 413 14.63 13.51 -10.65
CA ARG A 413 14.05 12.16 -10.50
C ARG A 413 14.76 11.28 -9.49
N THR A 414 16.09 11.26 -9.52
CA THR A 414 16.93 10.48 -8.60
C THR A 414 16.78 10.95 -7.16
N SER A 415 16.74 12.27 -6.93
CA SER A 415 16.49 12.85 -5.60
C SER A 415 15.06 12.55 -5.13
N PHE A 416 14.07 12.65 -6.01
CA PHE A 416 12.67 12.33 -5.73
C PHE A 416 12.49 10.86 -5.28
N MET A 417 13.06 9.92 -6.04
CA MET A 417 12.99 8.49 -5.73
C MET A 417 13.76 8.12 -4.46
N ALA A 418 14.95 8.71 -4.26
CA ALA A 418 15.73 8.51 -3.04
C ALA A 418 14.98 9.04 -1.81
N ARG A 419 14.23 10.15 -1.94
CA ARG A 419 13.41 10.71 -0.87
C ARG A 419 12.20 9.84 -0.56
N LEU A 420 11.56 9.26 -1.58
CA LEU A 420 10.47 8.28 -1.42
C LEU A 420 10.92 6.99 -0.72
N GLN A 421 12.12 6.48 -1.02
CA GLN A 421 12.64 5.25 -0.40
C GLN A 421 13.08 5.43 1.06
N ASN A 422 13.59 6.62 1.41
CA ASN A 422 14.09 6.93 2.75
C ASN A 422 13.09 7.71 3.62
N GLY A 423 11.79 7.66 3.30
CA GLY A 423 10.74 8.45 3.94
C GLY A 423 9.57 7.64 4.51
N GLN A 424 8.53 8.36 4.93
CA GLN A 424 7.29 7.81 5.52
C GLN A 424 6.34 7.17 4.48
N PHE A 425 6.78 6.96 3.24
CA PHE A 425 5.92 6.62 2.11
C PHE A 425 5.79 5.11 1.92
N LYS A 426 4.57 4.58 1.93
CA LYS A 426 4.30 3.14 1.73
C LYS A 426 3.19 2.91 0.70
N TYR A 427 3.15 1.71 0.14
CA TYR A 427 1.93 1.24 -0.52
C TYR A 427 0.97 0.72 0.54
N ARG A 428 -0.34 0.90 0.31
CA ARG A 428 -1.37 0.38 1.21
C ARG A 428 -1.67 -1.06 0.80
N ASP A 429 -1.45 -2.03 1.67
CA ASP A 429 -1.59 -3.46 1.33
C ASP A 429 -3.00 -4.02 1.62
N ASP A 430 -3.79 -3.39 2.49
CA ASP A 430 -5.14 -3.83 2.87
C ASP A 430 -6.29 -3.16 2.07
N LEU A 431 -7.45 -3.84 1.93
CA LEU A 431 -8.74 -3.22 1.57
C LEU A 431 -9.43 -2.65 2.82
N GLY A 432 -9.26 -3.33 3.97
CA GLY A 432 -9.77 -2.90 5.27
C GLY A 432 -8.70 -2.12 6.04
N GLY A 433 -8.97 -0.86 6.38
CA GLY A 433 -8.01 -0.08 7.17
C GLY A 433 -8.39 1.37 7.49
N LEU A 434 -9.41 1.94 6.85
CA LEU A 434 -9.82 3.33 7.12
C LEU A 434 -11.28 3.50 7.53
N CYS A 435 -12.14 2.50 7.32
CA CYS A 435 -13.49 2.50 7.88
C CYS A 435 -14.04 1.07 8.02
N LEU A 436 -14.95 0.87 8.97
CA LEU A 436 -15.60 -0.43 9.23
C LEU A 436 -16.43 -0.92 8.05
N ILE A 437 -16.99 -0.01 7.25
CA ILE A 437 -17.80 -0.34 6.07
C ILE A 437 -16.93 -1.02 5.00
N CYS A 438 -15.73 -0.50 4.73
CA CYS A 438 -14.78 -1.14 3.82
C CYS A 438 -14.32 -2.52 4.33
N ASN A 439 -14.21 -2.68 5.64
CA ASN A 439 -13.85 -3.97 6.22
C ASN A 439 -14.99 -4.99 6.07
N ASP A 440 -16.18 -4.64 6.53
CA ASP A 440 -17.34 -5.53 6.63
C ASP A 440 -17.96 -5.86 5.27
N TYR A 441 -17.84 -4.96 4.28
CA TYR A 441 -18.51 -5.08 2.98
C TYR A 441 -17.58 -5.23 1.77
N ALA A 442 -16.26 -5.11 1.95
CA ALA A 442 -15.30 -5.46 0.89
C ALA A 442 -14.25 -6.43 1.38
N TYR A 443 -13.43 -6.07 2.38
CA TYR A 443 -12.32 -6.93 2.80
C TYR A 443 -12.79 -8.33 3.23
N GLN A 444 -13.70 -8.41 4.21
CA GLN A 444 -14.18 -9.70 4.71
C GLN A 444 -14.92 -10.50 3.62
N PRO A 445 -15.83 -9.91 2.81
CA PRO A 445 -16.42 -10.59 1.66
C PRO A 445 -15.41 -11.20 0.68
N PHE A 446 -14.34 -10.50 0.32
CA PHE A 446 -13.34 -11.05 -0.60
C PHE A 446 -12.54 -12.19 0.03
N GLU A 447 -12.19 -12.10 1.32
CA GLU A 447 -11.51 -13.19 2.02
C GLU A 447 -12.43 -14.43 2.11
N ASP A 448 -13.70 -14.24 2.49
CA ASP A 448 -14.67 -15.32 2.57
C ASP A 448 -14.92 -15.97 1.19
N LEU A 449 -15.01 -15.17 0.11
CA LEU A 449 -15.18 -15.69 -1.25
C LEU A 449 -13.96 -16.51 -1.71
N ILE A 450 -12.74 -16.03 -1.41
CA ILE A 450 -11.51 -16.77 -1.72
C ILE A 450 -11.46 -18.10 -0.93
N GLU A 451 -11.89 -18.09 0.34
CA GLU A 451 -11.99 -19.30 1.16
C GLU A 451 -13.06 -20.27 0.61
N LEU A 452 -14.24 -19.77 0.24
CA LEU A 452 -15.31 -20.56 -0.37
C LEU A 452 -14.85 -21.23 -1.68
N VAL A 453 -14.20 -20.48 -2.57
CA VAL A 453 -13.62 -21.02 -3.80
C VAL A 453 -12.55 -22.04 -3.47
N SER A 454 -11.74 -21.77 -2.44
CA SER A 454 -10.66 -22.66 -2.04
C SER A 454 -11.13 -24.00 -1.48
N ASN A 455 -12.28 -24.02 -0.81
CA ASN A 455 -12.83 -25.20 -0.16
C ASN A 455 -13.75 -26.00 -1.08
N ASN A 456 -14.43 -25.35 -2.03
CA ASN A 456 -15.47 -26.00 -2.86
C ASN A 456 -15.01 -26.34 -4.29
N VAL A 457 -13.97 -25.68 -4.82
CA VAL A 457 -13.47 -25.95 -6.19
C VAL A 457 -12.29 -26.91 -6.11
N THR A 458 -12.50 -28.14 -6.61
CA THR A 458 -11.51 -29.21 -6.62
C THR A 458 -10.52 -29.09 -7.78
N ASP A 459 -10.96 -28.57 -8.93
CA ASP A 459 -10.11 -28.34 -10.09
C ASP A 459 -9.17 -27.14 -9.84
N LYS A 460 -7.86 -27.41 -9.86
CA LYS A 460 -6.83 -26.42 -9.56
C LYS A 460 -6.74 -25.30 -10.59
N LYS A 461 -7.00 -25.58 -11.87
CA LYS A 461 -6.93 -24.58 -12.95
C LYS A 461 -8.11 -23.62 -12.85
N ILE A 462 -9.32 -24.16 -12.62
CA ILE A 462 -10.54 -23.37 -12.42
C ILE A 462 -10.44 -22.55 -11.12
N LYS A 463 -10.00 -23.18 -10.03
CA LYS A 463 -9.77 -22.50 -8.74
C LYS A 463 -8.82 -21.31 -8.87
N ASN A 464 -7.66 -21.51 -9.50
CA ASN A 464 -6.69 -20.44 -9.68
C ASN A 464 -7.21 -19.32 -10.60
N ASN A 465 -7.98 -19.66 -11.63
CA ASN A 465 -8.60 -18.66 -12.51
C ASN A 465 -9.59 -17.78 -11.74
N ILE A 466 -10.51 -18.39 -10.98
CA ILE A 466 -11.51 -17.67 -10.18
C ILE A 466 -10.83 -16.79 -9.12
N ILE A 467 -9.83 -17.31 -8.40
CA ILE A 467 -9.08 -16.51 -7.42
C ILE A 467 -8.37 -15.33 -8.10
N THR A 468 -7.79 -15.54 -9.28
CA THR A 468 -7.14 -14.46 -10.05
C THR A 468 -8.13 -13.38 -10.44
N GLN A 469 -9.32 -13.76 -10.91
CA GLN A 469 -10.39 -12.81 -11.26
C GLN A 469 -10.89 -12.03 -10.04
N LEU A 470 -11.10 -12.70 -8.90
CA LEU A 470 -11.46 -12.05 -7.63
C LEU A 470 -10.39 -11.05 -7.18
N GLU A 471 -9.10 -11.40 -7.32
CA GLU A 471 -8.01 -10.49 -7.02
C GLU A 471 -7.92 -9.30 -7.99
N MET A 472 -8.15 -9.53 -9.28
CA MET A 472 -8.19 -8.46 -10.28
C MET A 472 -9.31 -7.47 -9.97
N LEU A 473 -10.52 -7.97 -9.68
CA LEU A 473 -11.64 -7.13 -9.26
C LEU A 473 -11.31 -6.36 -7.97
N ARG A 474 -10.76 -7.04 -6.95
CA ARG A 474 -10.31 -6.40 -5.71
C ARG A 474 -9.30 -5.28 -5.95
N ARG A 475 -8.38 -5.42 -6.91
CA ARG A 475 -7.41 -4.38 -7.26
C ARG A 475 -8.06 -3.21 -7.99
N HIS A 476 -8.94 -3.51 -8.95
CA HIS A 476 -9.70 -2.52 -9.70
C HIS A 476 -10.57 -1.65 -8.79
N LEU A 477 -11.38 -2.29 -7.92
CA LEU A 477 -12.23 -1.60 -6.93
C LEU A 477 -11.45 -0.71 -5.97
N LYS A 478 -10.17 -1.04 -5.73
CA LYS A 478 -9.28 -0.28 -4.84
C LYS A 478 -8.66 0.95 -5.50
N ARG A 479 -8.41 0.93 -6.81
CA ARG A 479 -7.56 1.91 -7.49
C ARG A 479 -8.29 2.67 -8.59
N ASP A 480 -9.00 1.93 -9.43
CA ASP A 480 -9.47 2.44 -10.70
C ASP A 480 -10.94 2.87 -10.59
N TYR A 481 -11.73 2.19 -9.76
CA TYR A 481 -13.15 2.49 -9.57
C TYR A 481 -13.42 3.95 -9.17
N GLU A 482 -12.61 4.51 -8.26
CA GLU A 482 -12.76 5.92 -7.92
C GLU A 482 -12.56 6.77 -9.17
N ASN A 483 -11.57 6.50 -10.02
CA ASN A 483 -11.28 7.29 -11.23
C ASN A 483 -12.37 7.25 -12.30
N GLU A 484 -13.22 6.22 -12.31
CA GLU A 484 -14.36 6.08 -13.23
C GLU A 484 -15.54 7.01 -12.89
N LEU A 485 -15.59 7.53 -11.67
CA LEU A 485 -16.65 8.46 -11.26
C LEU A 485 -16.29 9.89 -11.64
N PHE A 486 -17.05 10.52 -12.53
CA PHE A 486 -16.80 11.91 -12.94
C PHE A 486 -17.70 12.89 -12.19
N VAL A 487 -17.10 13.75 -11.37
CA VAL A 487 -17.75 14.88 -10.68
C VAL A 487 -17.19 16.18 -11.27
N TYR A 488 -18.06 17.06 -11.77
CA TYR A 488 -17.74 18.39 -12.28
C TYR A 488 -17.38 19.36 -11.14
N ASP A 489 -16.69 20.46 -11.46
CA ASP A 489 -16.21 21.46 -10.49
C ASP A 489 -17.33 22.18 -9.70
N ASN A 490 -18.56 22.16 -10.23
CA ASN A 490 -19.76 22.67 -9.57
C ASN A 490 -20.41 21.63 -8.61
N GLY A 491 -19.77 20.47 -8.42
CA GLY A 491 -20.25 19.39 -7.55
C GLY A 491 -21.34 18.51 -8.17
N THR A 492 -21.64 18.63 -9.46
CA THR A 492 -22.58 17.74 -10.17
C THR A 492 -21.86 16.54 -10.80
N THR A 493 -22.55 15.44 -11.12
CA THR A 493 -21.95 14.23 -11.73
C THR A 493 -22.59 13.88 -13.05
N ASN A 494 -21.82 13.27 -13.95
CA ASN A 494 -22.36 12.53 -15.08
C ASN A 494 -22.37 11.03 -14.75
N HIS A 495 -23.51 10.36 -14.91
CA HIS A 495 -23.62 8.94 -14.64
C HIS A 495 -23.13 8.15 -15.85
N VAL A 496 -22.17 7.25 -15.65
CA VAL A 496 -21.73 6.28 -16.67
C VAL A 496 -22.15 4.90 -16.19
N ASP A 497 -22.80 4.12 -17.05
CA ASP A 497 -23.35 2.78 -16.77
C ASP A 497 -22.28 1.66 -16.57
N CYS A 498 -21.01 2.01 -16.39
CA CYS A 498 -19.87 1.08 -16.50
C CYS A 498 -19.71 0.03 -15.37
N ILE A 499 -20.53 0.06 -14.31
CA ILE A 499 -20.35 -0.81 -13.13
C ILE A 499 -20.86 -2.24 -13.36
N ASN A 500 -21.80 -2.42 -14.29
CA ASN A 500 -22.45 -3.72 -14.53
C ASN A 500 -21.46 -4.79 -15.03
N HIS A 501 -20.41 -4.38 -15.75
CA HIS A 501 -19.39 -5.28 -16.30
C HIS A 501 -18.60 -6.02 -15.19
N CYS A 502 -18.17 -5.32 -14.14
CA CYS A 502 -17.34 -5.88 -13.08
C CYS A 502 -18.11 -6.84 -12.14
N LEU A 503 -19.41 -6.61 -11.94
CA LEU A 503 -20.27 -7.50 -11.13
C LEU A 503 -20.65 -8.77 -11.88
N LEU A 504 -20.89 -8.69 -13.18
CA LEU A 504 -21.18 -9.86 -14.03
C LEU A 504 -19.99 -10.81 -14.14
N TYR A 505 -18.76 -10.28 -14.24
CA TYR A 505 -17.54 -11.10 -14.33
C TYR A 505 -17.22 -11.90 -13.06
N ALA A 506 -17.63 -11.42 -11.88
CA ALA A 506 -17.33 -12.09 -10.61
C ALA A 506 -18.39 -13.10 -10.16
N PHE A 507 -19.61 -13.00 -10.70
CA PHE A 507 -20.77 -13.76 -10.25
C PHE A 507 -21.57 -14.27 -11.44
N ASP A 508 -21.01 -15.22 -12.19
CA ASP A 508 -21.76 -15.92 -13.24
C ASP A 508 -22.86 -16.81 -12.64
N HIS A 509 -23.91 -17.04 -13.42
CA HIS A 509 -25.26 -17.46 -13.06
C HIS A 509 -25.34 -18.71 -12.15
N SER A 510 -25.34 -18.48 -10.83
CA SER A 510 -25.67 -19.50 -9.83
C SER A 510 -26.54 -18.89 -8.72
N TYR A 511 -27.82 -19.27 -8.72
CA TYR A 511 -28.81 -18.89 -7.70
C TYR A 511 -28.53 -19.59 -6.36
N ASN A 512 -27.53 -19.10 -5.63
CA ASN A 512 -27.27 -19.47 -4.24
C ASN A 512 -27.51 -18.27 -3.33
N THR A 513 -28.31 -18.43 -2.28
CA THR A 513 -28.66 -17.37 -1.31
C THR A 513 -27.44 -16.73 -0.64
N LEU A 514 -26.34 -17.48 -0.48
CA LEU A 514 -25.10 -16.97 0.10
C LEU A 514 -24.38 -15.99 -0.86
N LEU A 515 -24.39 -16.27 -2.16
CA LEU A 515 -23.75 -15.40 -3.17
C LEU A 515 -24.52 -14.08 -3.32
N LEU A 516 -25.85 -14.11 -3.21
CA LEU A 516 -26.69 -12.91 -3.17
C LEU A 516 -26.35 -12.00 -1.97
N GLU A 517 -26.03 -12.58 -0.81
CA GLU A 517 -25.61 -11.80 0.36
C GLU A 517 -24.27 -11.10 0.13
N TYR A 518 -23.26 -11.80 -0.42
CA TYR A 518 -21.97 -11.20 -0.76
C TYR A 518 -22.08 -10.14 -1.85
N GLN A 519 -22.94 -10.36 -2.83
CA GLN A 519 -23.26 -9.39 -3.87
C GLN A 519 -23.84 -8.10 -3.27
N GLU A 520 -24.82 -8.21 -2.39
CA GLU A 520 -25.41 -7.05 -1.69
C GLU A 520 -24.38 -6.34 -0.80
N LYS A 521 -23.44 -7.06 -0.18
CA LYS A 521 -22.31 -6.46 0.56
C LYS A 521 -21.42 -5.65 -0.39
N LEU A 522 -21.05 -6.20 -1.55
CA LEU A 522 -20.24 -5.47 -2.53
C LEU A 522 -20.96 -4.24 -3.11
N ILE A 523 -22.27 -4.32 -3.37
CA ILE A 523 -23.07 -3.16 -3.77
C ILE A 523 -23.04 -2.08 -2.67
N CYS A 524 -23.15 -2.47 -1.39
CA CYS A 524 -23.02 -1.55 -0.27
C CYS A 524 -21.64 -0.88 -0.20
N TYR A 525 -20.58 -1.61 -0.54
CA TYR A 525 -19.23 -1.06 -0.63
C TYR A 525 -19.07 -0.07 -1.79
N LEU A 526 -19.55 -0.43 -2.98
CA LEU A 526 -19.53 0.45 -4.16
C LEU A 526 -20.32 1.74 -3.89
N ALA A 527 -21.48 1.62 -3.27
CA ALA A 527 -22.31 2.76 -2.91
C ALA A 527 -21.59 3.66 -1.90
N HIS A 528 -20.89 3.07 -0.94
CA HIS A 528 -20.04 3.81 0.00
C HIS A 528 -18.90 4.53 -0.73
N GLN A 529 -18.13 3.88 -1.61
CA GLN A 529 -17.05 4.52 -2.38
C GLN A 529 -17.57 5.63 -3.30
N THR A 530 -18.73 5.42 -3.94
CA THR A 530 -19.38 6.41 -4.80
C THR A 530 -19.73 7.67 -4.02
N ARG A 531 -20.45 7.52 -2.91
CA ARG A 531 -20.80 8.65 -2.03
C ARG A 531 -19.56 9.32 -1.48
N LYS A 532 -18.56 8.52 -1.11
CA LYS A 532 -17.26 8.98 -0.62
C LYS A 532 -16.61 9.93 -1.63
N LYS A 533 -16.37 9.49 -2.87
CA LYS A 533 -15.79 10.35 -3.91
C LYS A 533 -16.68 11.57 -4.23
N TYR A 534 -18.00 11.38 -4.32
CA TYR A 534 -18.94 12.47 -4.59
C TYR A 534 -18.89 13.57 -3.53
N LEU A 535 -18.97 13.20 -2.25
CA LEU A 535 -18.94 14.12 -1.12
C LEU A 535 -17.59 14.81 -0.96
N GLY A 536 -16.49 14.11 -1.25
CA GLY A 536 -15.15 14.70 -1.25
C GLY A 536 -15.00 15.84 -2.27
N ALA A 537 -15.64 15.72 -3.44
CA ALA A 537 -15.66 16.78 -4.45
C ALA A 537 -16.50 18.01 -4.03
N GLN A 538 -17.47 17.85 -3.12
CA GLN A 538 -18.31 18.95 -2.66
C GLN A 538 -17.53 20.01 -1.88
N PHE A 539 -16.40 19.65 -1.25
CA PHE A 539 -15.57 20.62 -0.57
C PHE A 539 -15.08 21.71 -1.53
N ASN A 540 -14.51 21.31 -2.67
CA ASN A 540 -14.03 22.26 -3.68
C ASN A 540 -15.20 23.03 -4.33
N ALA A 541 -16.33 22.36 -4.57
CA ALA A 541 -17.53 23.01 -5.11
C ALA A 541 -18.06 24.10 -4.17
N VAL A 542 -18.11 23.82 -2.86
CA VAL A 542 -18.54 24.79 -1.84
C VAL A 542 -17.50 25.92 -1.71
N LEU A 543 -16.20 25.63 -1.76
CA LEU A 543 -15.15 26.66 -1.82
C LEU A 543 -15.31 27.63 -2.99
N ASN A 544 -15.80 27.16 -4.14
CA ASN A 544 -16.06 28.02 -5.31
C ASN A 544 -17.23 29.00 -5.10
N GLU A 545 -18.11 28.75 -4.13
CA GLU A 545 -19.21 29.65 -3.76
C GLU A 545 -18.80 30.75 -2.77
N LEU A 546 -17.56 30.71 -2.25
CA LEU A 546 -17.09 31.65 -1.24
C LEU A 546 -16.99 33.07 -1.79
N ASP A 547 -17.75 33.99 -1.20
CA ASP A 547 -17.71 35.43 -1.46
C ASP A 547 -17.04 36.20 -0.31
N GLU A 548 -17.09 37.54 -0.34
CA GLU A 548 -16.50 38.40 0.69
C GLU A 548 -17.30 38.47 1.99
N ASN A 549 -18.57 38.03 1.96
CA ASN A 549 -19.50 38.10 3.07
C ASN A 549 -19.71 36.74 3.77
N GLY A 550 -19.23 35.66 3.16
CA GLY A 550 -19.42 34.29 3.62
C GLY A 550 -18.21 33.70 4.33
N ALA A 551 -18.46 32.58 5.02
CA ALA A 551 -17.39 31.69 5.49
C ALA A 551 -17.75 30.22 5.27
N ILE A 552 -16.73 29.40 4.98
CA ILE A 552 -16.88 27.95 4.94
C ILE A 552 -16.22 27.38 6.18
N ILE A 553 -16.92 26.50 6.87
CA ILE A 553 -16.50 25.94 8.15
C ILE A 553 -16.28 24.43 8.02
N ILE A 554 -15.09 23.95 8.41
CA ILE A 554 -14.82 22.52 8.59
C ILE A 554 -14.65 22.26 10.08
N VAL A 555 -15.38 21.29 10.62
CA VAL A 555 -15.30 20.92 12.05
C VAL A 555 -14.91 19.47 12.26
N ASP A 556 -14.05 19.24 13.25
CA ASP A 556 -13.72 17.90 13.73
C ASP A 556 -13.30 17.86 15.20
N TYR A 557 -13.54 16.71 15.83
CA TYR A 557 -12.96 16.35 17.12
C TYR A 557 -11.64 15.60 16.93
N LYS A 558 -10.60 16.10 17.59
CA LYS A 558 -9.37 15.35 17.71
C LYS A 558 -9.60 14.16 18.65
N MET A 559 -8.90 13.05 18.39
CA MET A 559 -8.72 12.01 19.40
C MET A 559 -8.24 12.62 20.72
N ARG A 560 -8.79 12.14 21.84
CA ARG A 560 -8.53 12.68 23.19
C ARG A 560 -7.04 12.88 23.42
N ILE A 561 -6.67 14.08 23.85
CA ILE A 561 -5.30 14.39 24.23
C ILE A 561 -5.09 13.84 25.64
N LEU A 562 -4.17 12.89 25.78
CA LEU A 562 -3.85 12.32 27.08
C LEU A 562 -2.72 13.12 27.74
N PRO A 563 -2.72 13.24 29.09
CA PRO A 563 -1.56 13.74 29.83
C PRO A 563 -0.30 12.98 29.45
N ALA A 564 0.82 13.69 29.29
CA ALA A 564 2.08 13.12 28.84
C ALA A 564 3.27 13.81 29.49
N THR A 565 4.20 13.02 30.03
CA THR A 565 5.44 13.50 30.65
C THR A 565 6.65 12.96 29.89
N ALA A 566 7.79 13.63 29.99
CA ALA A 566 9.02 13.19 29.32
C ALA A 566 9.56 11.86 29.87
N ARG A 567 9.21 11.53 31.11
CA ARG A 567 9.48 10.25 31.78
C ARG A 567 8.18 9.79 32.43
N GLU A 568 7.67 8.67 31.97
CA GLU A 568 6.41 8.11 32.44
C GLU A 568 6.66 6.68 32.92
N THR A 569 6.23 6.38 34.14
CA THR A 569 6.33 5.02 34.67
C THR A 569 5.21 4.13 34.11
N LYS A 570 5.43 2.82 34.05
CA LYS A 570 4.43 1.88 33.51
C LYS A 570 3.10 1.90 34.30
N SER A 571 3.14 2.29 35.57
CA SER A 571 1.98 2.48 36.44
C SER A 571 1.18 3.75 36.11
N GLU A 572 1.84 4.84 35.68
CA GLU A 572 1.19 6.10 35.31
C GLU A 572 0.44 6.03 33.98
N PHE A 573 0.75 5.02 33.14
CA PHE A 573 0.22 4.89 31.78
C PHE A 573 -1.27 4.46 31.71
N PHE A 574 -1.79 3.75 32.71
CA PHE A 574 -3.13 3.17 32.65
C PHE A 574 -4.19 4.08 33.31
N GLY A 575 -5.30 4.32 32.61
CA GLY A 575 -6.48 5.01 33.17
C GLY A 575 -6.48 6.54 33.08
N LYS A 576 -5.55 7.16 32.33
CA LYS A 576 -5.49 8.61 32.19
C LYS A 576 -6.77 9.22 31.61
N ARG A 577 -7.31 10.24 32.29
CA ARG A 577 -8.40 11.07 31.78
C ARG A 577 -7.83 12.10 30.81
N GLY A 578 -8.21 12.01 29.54
CA GLY A 578 -7.79 12.96 28.50
C GLY A 578 -8.73 14.15 28.34
N TRP A 579 -8.22 15.18 27.67
CA TRP A 579 -8.98 16.36 27.27
C TRP A 579 -9.67 16.16 25.92
N THR A 580 -10.86 16.73 25.80
CA THR A 580 -11.54 16.90 24.51
C THR A 580 -10.90 18.08 23.78
N LEU A 581 -10.68 17.95 22.48
CA LEU A 581 -10.29 19.05 21.61
C LEU A 581 -11.20 19.06 20.38
N HIS A 582 -11.93 20.16 20.20
CA HIS A 582 -12.76 20.42 19.03
C HIS A 582 -12.12 21.53 18.19
N THR A 583 -11.90 21.28 16.90
CA THR A 583 -11.33 22.25 15.98
C THR A 583 -12.40 22.74 15.02
N THR A 584 -12.52 24.06 14.90
CA THR A 584 -13.31 24.72 13.85
C THR A 584 -12.35 25.45 12.91
N LEU A 585 -12.20 24.98 11.68
CA LEU A 585 -11.50 25.69 10.62
C LEU A 585 -12.47 26.60 9.89
N VAL A 586 -12.15 27.88 9.82
CA VAL A 586 -12.93 28.91 9.13
C VAL A 586 -12.15 29.37 7.91
N PHE A 587 -12.78 29.30 6.74
CA PHE A 587 -12.25 29.76 5.46
C PHE A 587 -13.00 31.03 5.07
N GLN A 588 -12.26 32.14 4.90
CA GLN A 588 -12.79 33.43 4.44
C GLN A 588 -12.00 33.93 3.25
N LYS A 589 -12.69 34.57 2.30
CA LYS A 589 -12.03 35.22 1.19
C LYS A 589 -11.22 36.42 1.71
N LYS A 590 -9.97 36.55 1.27
CA LYS A 590 -9.14 37.71 1.59
C LYS A 590 -9.01 38.61 0.36
N ASP A 591 -8.58 38.03 -0.75
CA ASP A 591 -8.42 38.68 -2.06
C ASP A 591 -8.94 37.74 -3.16
N ASN A 592 -8.98 38.18 -4.42
CA ASN A 592 -9.43 37.35 -5.56
C ASN A 592 -8.56 36.09 -5.81
N GLU A 593 -7.37 36.00 -5.23
CA GLU A 593 -6.46 34.85 -5.40
C GLU A 593 -6.23 34.05 -4.11
N LYS A 594 -6.55 34.62 -2.94
CA LYS A 594 -6.13 34.09 -1.63
C LYS A 594 -7.28 34.01 -0.65
N MET A 595 -7.32 32.91 0.09
CA MET A 595 -8.20 32.69 1.24
C MET A 595 -7.41 32.69 2.54
N LYS A 596 -8.03 33.26 3.58
CA LYS A 596 -7.55 33.25 4.95
C LYS A 596 -8.19 32.05 5.66
N ILE A 597 -7.36 31.25 6.31
CA ILE A 597 -7.79 30.12 7.12
C ILE A 597 -7.53 30.46 8.59
N GLN A 598 -8.52 30.24 9.45
CA GLN A 598 -8.39 30.39 10.89
C GLN A 598 -8.80 29.10 11.57
N ALA A 599 -7.95 28.57 12.45
CA ALA A 599 -8.25 27.41 13.27
C ALA A 599 -8.65 27.88 14.68
N HIS A 600 -9.86 27.54 15.11
CA HIS A 600 -10.34 27.76 16.47
C HIS A 600 -10.37 26.42 17.21
N ASP A 601 -9.36 26.20 18.05
CA ASP A 601 -9.15 24.99 18.83
C ASP A 601 -9.69 25.17 20.25
N HIS A 602 -10.83 24.53 20.55
CA HIS A 602 -11.45 24.58 21.86
C HIS A 602 -11.16 23.29 22.62
N TRP A 603 -10.44 23.40 23.74
CA TRP A 603 -10.19 22.26 24.63
C TRP A 603 -11.07 22.30 25.88
N SER A 604 -11.42 21.14 26.43
CA SER A 604 -12.26 21.05 27.62
C SER A 604 -11.93 19.83 28.48
N CYS A 605 -12.16 19.97 29.78
CA CYS A 605 -12.18 18.85 30.74
C CYS A 605 -13.47 18.02 30.65
N ASP A 606 -14.53 18.59 30.06
CA ASP A 606 -15.71 17.86 29.68
C ASP A 606 -15.40 16.90 28.52
N THR A 607 -15.80 15.64 28.71
CA THR A 607 -15.54 14.57 27.76
C THR A 607 -16.79 14.05 27.06
N LYS A 608 -17.96 14.66 27.36
CA LYS A 608 -19.25 14.39 26.71
C LYS A 608 -19.27 15.13 25.36
N GLN A 609 -18.67 14.50 24.34
CA GLN A 609 -18.74 14.96 22.95
C GLN A 609 -20.17 14.75 22.42
N ASP A 610 -21.06 15.70 22.65
CA ASP A 610 -22.49 15.67 22.27
C ASP A 610 -22.92 16.93 21.51
N ALA A 611 -24.21 17.01 21.17
CA ALA A 611 -24.80 18.12 20.43
C ALA A 611 -24.60 19.45 21.15
N TRP A 612 -24.83 19.47 22.46
CA TRP A 612 -24.71 20.66 23.31
C TRP A 612 -23.27 21.20 23.36
N PHE A 613 -22.28 20.31 23.54
CA PHE A 613 -20.87 20.70 23.46
C PHE A 613 -20.52 21.27 22.08
N THR A 614 -20.99 20.60 21.03
CA THR A 614 -20.73 21.03 19.64
C THR A 614 -21.30 22.43 19.40
N ALA A 615 -22.56 22.65 19.78
CA ALA A 615 -23.22 23.96 19.65
C ALA A 615 -22.51 25.04 20.46
N SER A 616 -22.04 24.71 21.67
CA SER A 616 -21.24 25.60 22.50
C SER A 616 -19.94 26.04 21.81
N CYS A 617 -19.25 25.11 21.14
CA CYS A 617 -18.04 25.46 20.38
C CYS A 617 -18.35 26.44 19.22
N PHE A 618 -19.46 26.24 18.51
CA PHE A 618 -19.89 27.18 17.47
C PHE A 618 -20.23 28.56 18.05
N GLU A 619 -20.93 28.62 19.18
CA GLU A 619 -21.25 29.87 19.86
C GLU A 619 -19.98 30.66 20.23
N ALA A 620 -18.96 29.98 20.76
CA ALA A 620 -17.66 30.60 21.03
C ALA A 620 -16.96 31.12 19.76
N VAL A 621 -17.06 30.40 18.64
CA VAL A 621 -16.53 30.86 17.35
C VAL A 621 -17.30 32.08 16.85
N PHE A 622 -18.63 32.07 16.86
CA PHE A 622 -19.45 33.19 16.37
C PHE A 622 -19.19 34.49 17.15
N ASN A 623 -18.84 34.38 18.43
CA ASN A 623 -18.49 35.53 19.27
C ASN A 623 -17.05 36.03 19.06
N THR A 624 -16.17 35.25 18.41
CA THR A 624 -14.73 35.56 18.30
C THR A 624 -14.25 35.74 16.86
N ILE A 625 -14.98 35.24 15.88
CA ILE A 625 -14.67 35.35 14.45
C ILE A 625 -14.70 36.81 13.97
N ASN A 626 -13.66 37.24 13.25
CA ASN A 626 -13.54 38.59 12.72
C ASN A 626 -12.79 38.60 11.36
N PRO A 627 -13.38 39.16 10.28
CA PRO A 627 -14.73 39.75 10.19
C PRO A 627 -15.84 38.72 10.40
N ARG A 628 -16.99 39.16 10.92
CA ARG A 628 -18.15 38.29 11.12
C ARG A 628 -18.81 37.97 9.78
N PRO A 629 -19.00 36.69 9.42
CA PRO A 629 -19.68 36.33 8.19
C PRO A 629 -21.18 36.58 8.28
N HIS A 630 -21.80 36.98 7.17
CA HIS A 630 -23.25 37.06 7.03
C HIS A 630 -23.87 35.68 6.80
N TRP A 631 -23.14 34.78 6.15
CA TRP A 631 -23.60 33.43 5.88
C TRP A 631 -22.48 32.40 6.03
N ILE A 632 -22.85 31.16 6.39
CA ILE A 632 -21.92 30.05 6.51
C ILE A 632 -22.40 28.78 5.79
N LYS A 633 -21.43 27.98 5.34
CA LYS A 633 -21.63 26.57 4.97
C LYS A 633 -20.71 25.68 5.78
N ILE A 634 -21.24 24.59 6.31
CA ILE A 634 -20.54 23.73 7.27
C ILE A 634 -20.28 22.36 6.65
N ILE A 635 -19.10 21.81 6.88
CA ILE A 635 -18.71 20.47 6.46
C ILE A 635 -18.16 19.73 7.69
N SER A 636 -18.73 18.57 7.98
CA SER A 636 -18.29 17.71 9.09
C SER A 636 -18.35 16.24 8.69
N ASP A 637 -17.86 15.36 9.55
CA ASP A 637 -18.15 13.94 9.38
C ASP A 637 -19.58 13.63 9.82
N ASN A 638 -20.03 12.42 9.50
CA ASN A 638 -21.31 11.87 9.92
C ASN A 638 -21.24 11.31 11.37
N GLY A 639 -20.48 11.95 12.25
CA GLY A 639 -20.36 11.64 13.67
C GLY A 639 -21.65 12.00 14.42
N GLY A 640 -22.04 11.20 15.41
CA GLY A 640 -23.31 11.40 16.14
C GLY A 640 -23.38 12.71 16.94
N HIS A 641 -22.22 13.32 17.24
CA HIS A 641 -22.12 14.62 17.89
C HIS A 641 -22.46 15.79 16.95
N TYR A 642 -22.24 15.63 15.63
CA TYR A 642 -22.69 16.60 14.62
C TYR A 642 -24.05 16.24 14.03
N HIS A 643 -24.28 14.96 13.72
CA HIS A 643 -25.46 14.53 12.98
C HIS A 643 -26.53 13.92 13.89
N ASN A 644 -27.20 14.80 14.64
CA ASN A 644 -28.28 14.43 15.54
C ASN A 644 -29.39 15.50 15.51
N SER A 645 -30.60 15.11 15.94
CA SER A 645 -31.78 15.97 15.84
C SER A 645 -31.71 17.21 16.73
N GLU A 646 -31.07 17.10 17.89
CA GLU A 646 -30.89 18.22 18.82
C GLU A 646 -30.06 19.32 18.17
N LEU A 647 -28.92 18.99 17.55
CA LEU A 647 -28.09 19.98 16.86
C LEU A 647 -28.81 20.58 15.64
N MET A 648 -29.52 19.75 14.85
CA MET A 648 -30.30 20.26 13.71
C MET A 648 -31.35 21.30 14.16
N ALA A 649 -31.99 21.08 15.31
CA ALA A 649 -32.94 22.02 15.90
C ALA A 649 -32.25 23.29 16.43
N ILE A 650 -31.11 23.16 17.14
CA ILE A 650 -30.33 24.31 17.64
C ILE A 650 -29.92 25.25 16.49
N ILE A 651 -29.49 24.71 15.36
CA ILE A 651 -29.04 25.50 14.21
C ILE A 651 -30.17 26.37 13.63
N SER A 652 -31.43 25.93 13.72
CA SER A 652 -32.57 26.71 13.20
C SER A 652 -32.72 28.07 13.87
N HIS A 653 -32.16 28.25 15.07
CA HIS A 653 -32.16 29.50 15.81
C HIS A 653 -30.88 30.33 15.67
N TRP A 654 -29.84 29.82 14.98
CA TRP A 654 -28.57 30.54 14.87
C TRP A 654 -28.69 31.87 14.14
N TYR A 655 -29.59 31.98 13.17
CA TYR A 655 -29.87 33.25 12.51
C TYR A 655 -30.43 34.27 13.51
N ASP A 656 -31.44 33.90 14.29
CA ASP A 656 -32.05 34.79 15.28
C ASP A 656 -31.06 35.19 16.39
N TRP A 657 -30.21 34.27 16.82
CA TRP A 657 -29.29 34.48 17.93
C TRP A 657 -28.02 35.23 17.55
N SER A 658 -27.54 35.02 16.33
CA SER A 658 -26.21 35.46 15.89
C SER A 658 -26.23 36.28 14.60
N GLY A 659 -27.36 36.41 13.91
CA GLY A 659 -27.45 37.09 12.61
C GLY A 659 -26.70 36.40 11.48
N ILE A 660 -26.28 35.13 11.66
CA ILE A 660 -25.52 34.36 10.66
C ILE A 660 -26.47 33.38 9.97
N GLU A 661 -26.61 33.51 8.65
CA GLU A 661 -27.41 32.61 7.82
C GLU A 661 -26.69 31.27 7.61
N VAL A 662 -27.34 30.15 7.92
CA VAL A 662 -26.78 28.81 7.68
C VAL A 662 -27.30 28.27 6.35
N ARG A 663 -26.55 28.52 5.27
CA ARG A 663 -26.92 28.13 3.90
C ARG A 663 -26.78 26.64 3.63
N GLY A 664 -26.06 25.93 4.48
CA GLY A 664 -26.17 24.49 4.52
C GLY A 664 -25.08 23.77 5.31
N TRP A 665 -25.35 22.51 5.62
CA TRP A 665 -24.44 21.59 6.29
C TRP A 665 -24.32 20.30 5.49
N ILE A 666 -23.09 19.97 5.07
CA ILE A 666 -22.77 18.74 4.33
C ILE A 666 -22.05 17.76 5.26
N PHE A 667 -22.59 16.55 5.35
CA PHE A 667 -21.96 15.45 6.07
C PHE A 667 -21.09 14.63 5.11
N LEU A 668 -19.90 14.22 5.54
CA LEU A 668 -19.02 13.35 4.78
C LEU A 668 -19.20 11.88 5.18
N GLU A 669 -18.92 10.94 4.25
CA GLU A 669 -18.87 9.51 4.57
C GLU A 669 -17.70 9.19 5.53
N PRO A 670 -17.78 8.12 6.35
CA PRO A 670 -16.65 7.71 7.18
C PRO A 670 -15.42 7.37 6.34
N GLY A 671 -14.27 7.98 6.65
CA GLY A 671 -13.03 7.80 5.89
C GLY A 671 -12.84 8.78 4.73
N GLU A 672 -13.74 9.76 4.57
CA GLU A 672 -13.64 10.88 3.62
C GLU A 672 -13.04 12.17 4.21
N ALA A 673 -12.75 13.11 3.31
CA ALA A 673 -11.78 14.19 3.38
C ALA A 673 -12.07 15.33 4.40
N LYS A 674 -11.69 15.13 5.66
CA LYS A 674 -11.34 16.19 6.61
C LYS A 674 -9.90 16.70 6.44
N THR A 675 -9.42 16.81 5.19
CA THR A 675 -7.98 16.94 4.85
C THR A 675 -7.24 18.00 5.65
N THR A 676 -7.80 19.20 5.73
CA THR A 676 -7.14 20.35 6.32
C THR A 676 -7.22 20.29 7.84
N VAL A 677 -8.35 19.85 8.40
CA VAL A 677 -8.51 19.71 9.86
C VAL A 677 -7.74 18.50 10.40
N ASP A 678 -7.70 17.39 9.68
CA ASP A 678 -6.85 16.23 9.96
C ASP A 678 -5.36 16.63 9.95
N SER A 679 -4.95 17.40 8.93
CA SER A 679 -3.57 17.89 8.82
C SER A 679 -3.22 18.85 9.96
N HIS A 680 -4.18 19.70 10.35
CA HIS A 680 -4.05 20.56 11.52
C HIS A 680 -3.93 19.75 12.81
N HIS A 681 -4.77 18.73 13.02
CA HIS A 681 -4.68 17.82 14.15
C HIS A 681 -3.36 17.04 14.19
N ALA A 682 -2.83 16.64 13.04
CA ALA A 682 -1.50 16.02 12.95
C ALA A 682 -0.42 17.02 13.38
N THR A 683 -0.52 18.28 12.95
CA THR A 683 0.37 19.37 13.34
C THR A 683 0.33 19.63 14.85
N ILE A 684 -0.87 19.66 15.45
CA ILE A 684 -1.08 19.72 16.91
C ILE A 684 -0.39 18.55 17.60
N ALA A 685 -0.57 17.32 17.11
CA ALA A 685 0.07 16.14 17.71
C ALA A 685 1.60 16.24 17.66
N HIS A 686 2.17 16.76 16.57
CA HIS A 686 3.60 17.00 16.45
C HIS A 686 4.10 18.08 17.40
N ALA A 687 3.36 19.18 17.54
CA ALA A 687 3.67 20.26 18.46
C ALA A 687 3.69 19.77 19.91
N ILE A 688 2.67 19.01 20.33
CA ILE A 688 2.61 18.39 21.68
C ILE A 688 3.77 17.40 21.88
N LYS A 689 4.02 16.50 20.91
CA LYS A 689 5.16 15.56 21.01
C LYS A 689 6.49 16.28 21.14
N ARG A 690 6.69 17.38 20.39
CA ARG A 690 7.90 18.20 20.48
C ARG A 690 8.01 18.87 21.85
N TYR A 691 6.92 19.43 22.36
CA TYR A 691 6.83 20.06 23.67
C TYR A 691 7.26 19.07 24.77
N VAL A 692 6.76 17.84 24.74
CA VAL A 692 7.19 16.79 25.70
C VAL A 692 8.65 16.39 25.51
N ARG A 693 9.13 16.29 24.26
CA ARG A 693 10.50 15.88 23.94
C ARG A 693 11.57 16.85 24.44
N ILE A 694 11.25 18.14 24.52
CA ILE A 694 12.18 19.16 25.05
C ILE A 694 12.16 19.26 26.57
N GLY A 695 11.49 18.33 27.26
CA GLY A 695 11.47 18.22 28.72
C GLY A 695 10.29 18.91 29.39
N CYS A 696 9.34 19.46 28.64
CA CYS A 696 8.10 20.00 29.21
C CYS A 696 7.10 18.88 29.49
N GLU A 697 6.16 19.12 30.40
CA GLU A 697 5.12 18.17 30.78
C GLU A 697 3.73 18.67 30.37
N LEU A 698 2.87 17.75 29.95
CA LEU A 698 1.49 18.00 29.59
C LEU A 698 0.60 17.46 30.72
N THR A 699 0.43 18.24 31.78
CA THR A 699 -0.33 17.85 32.98
C THR A 699 -1.65 18.62 33.12
N SER A 700 -1.78 19.75 32.42
CA SER A 700 -3.00 20.56 32.37
C SER A 700 -3.38 20.94 30.93
N GLY A 701 -4.64 21.32 30.71
CA GLY A 701 -5.06 21.81 29.40
C GLY A 701 -4.39 23.13 28.99
N LYS A 702 -3.94 23.96 29.95
CA LYS A 702 -3.11 25.15 29.66
C LYS A 702 -1.77 24.79 29.00
N ASP A 703 -1.27 23.58 29.23
CA ASP A 703 -0.05 23.11 28.55
C ASP A 703 -0.32 22.76 27.09
N ILE A 704 -1.56 22.43 26.72
CA ILE A 704 -1.98 22.27 25.32
C ILE A 704 -1.87 23.63 24.61
N GLU A 705 -2.38 24.70 25.23
CA GLU A 705 -2.30 26.06 24.67
C GLU A 705 -0.85 26.46 24.41
N LYS A 706 0.03 26.32 25.40
CA LYS A 706 1.47 26.61 25.27
C LYS A 706 2.14 25.75 24.19
N ALA A 707 1.77 24.48 24.09
CA ALA A 707 2.37 23.57 23.12
C ALA A 707 2.05 23.98 21.67
N ILE A 708 0.88 24.56 21.41
CA ILE A 708 0.39 24.85 20.05
C ILE A 708 0.27 26.35 19.73
N GLU A 709 0.61 27.26 20.66
CA GLU A 709 0.52 28.72 20.49
C GLU A 709 1.23 29.27 19.23
N LYS A 710 2.25 28.55 18.73
CA LYS A 710 3.08 28.98 17.60
C LYS A 710 2.56 28.51 16.25
N LEU A 711 1.45 27.78 16.21
CA LEU A 711 0.86 27.31 14.96
C LEU A 711 0.21 28.47 14.19
N SER A 712 0.38 28.45 12.87
CA SER A 712 -0.09 29.52 11.98
C SER A 712 -1.60 29.48 11.84
N GLY A 713 -2.24 30.65 11.95
CA GLY A 713 -3.69 30.81 11.88
C GLY A 713 -4.45 30.22 13.07
N THR A 714 -3.77 29.73 14.11
CA THR A 714 -4.39 29.03 15.24
C THR A 714 -4.73 29.95 16.39
N SER A 715 -5.95 29.80 16.88
CA SER A 715 -6.46 30.37 18.12
C SER A 715 -6.92 29.24 19.03
N VAL A 716 -6.52 29.28 20.29
CA VAL A 716 -6.80 28.22 21.27
C VAL A 716 -7.50 28.84 22.47
N ALA A 717 -8.55 28.19 22.95
CA ALA A 717 -9.27 28.58 24.16
C ALA A 717 -9.74 27.35 24.93
N GLN A 718 -9.85 27.48 26.25
CA GLN A 718 -10.61 26.55 27.05
C GLN A 718 -12.10 26.86 26.87
N ILE A 719 -12.94 25.82 26.77
CA ILE A 719 -14.40 25.95 26.76
C ILE A 719 -15.02 25.03 27.81
N GLU A 720 -16.01 25.54 28.54
CA GLU A 720 -16.85 24.77 29.45
C GLU A 720 -18.32 25.00 29.07
N PRO A 721 -19.01 23.99 28.53
CA PRO A 721 -20.44 24.10 28.24
C PRO A 721 -21.25 24.29 29.52
N ASN A 722 -22.24 25.19 29.49
CA ASN A 722 -23.18 25.39 30.58
C ASN A 722 -24.19 24.23 30.65
N ARG A 723 -23.79 23.12 31.29
CA ARG A 723 -24.67 21.95 31.45
C ARG A 723 -25.67 22.09 32.60
N ASP A 724 -25.26 22.75 33.69
CA ASP A 724 -25.97 22.67 34.98
C ASP A 724 -26.86 23.89 35.30
N LYS A 725 -26.87 24.94 34.46
CA LYS A 725 -27.70 26.15 34.72
C LYS A 725 -29.19 26.02 34.38
N ASN A 726 -29.65 24.85 33.93
CA ASN A 726 -31.07 24.60 33.58
C ASN A 726 -31.85 23.84 34.67
N ASN A 727 -31.23 23.53 35.82
CA ASN A 727 -31.90 22.83 36.93
C ASN A 727 -32.29 23.75 38.09
N ASP A 728 -31.87 25.02 38.09
CA ASP A 728 -32.07 25.94 39.22
C ASP A 728 -33.21 26.97 38.99
N ASP A 729 -34.09 26.76 38.00
CA ASP A 729 -35.35 27.50 37.93
C ASP A 729 -36.42 26.72 38.73
N ASP A 730 -36.23 26.74 40.06
CA ASP A 730 -37.26 26.45 41.04
C ASP A 730 -38.37 27.52 40.91
N ASN A 731 -39.25 27.38 39.91
CA ASN A 731 -40.65 27.85 39.89
C ASN A 731 -41.28 27.59 38.51
N ILE A 732 -41.92 26.43 38.36
CA ILE A 732 -43.36 26.28 38.11
C ILE A 732 -43.65 24.78 38.02
N GLU A 733 -44.38 24.31 39.03
CA GLU A 733 -45.18 23.09 38.96
C GLU A 733 -46.21 23.22 37.82
N GLU A 734 -45.85 22.80 36.61
CA GLU A 734 -46.81 22.25 35.66
C GLU A 734 -46.36 20.84 35.26
N GLN A 735 -46.85 19.91 36.07
CA GLN A 735 -47.12 18.49 35.79
C GLN A 735 -46.54 17.94 34.47
N CYS A 736 -45.48 17.16 34.65
CA CYS A 736 -45.50 15.73 34.34
C CYS A 736 -46.32 15.30 33.12
N ASN A 737 -45.67 15.36 31.96
CA ASN A 737 -45.76 14.28 30.98
C ASN A 737 -44.35 13.77 30.66
N SER A 738 -43.69 13.23 31.70
CA SER A 738 -42.42 12.49 31.64
C SER A 738 -42.54 11.13 30.93
N ASN A 739 -43.31 11.08 29.84
CA ASN A 739 -43.48 9.92 28.96
C ASN A 739 -43.51 10.25 27.46
N LYS A 740 -43.15 11.47 27.03
CA LYS A 740 -42.82 11.71 25.62
C LYS A 740 -41.36 11.35 25.38
N LYS A 741 -41.10 10.13 24.91
CA LYS A 741 -39.83 9.79 24.24
C LYS A 741 -39.55 10.88 23.20
N THR A 742 -38.50 11.66 23.39
CA THR A 742 -37.97 12.55 22.34
C THR A 742 -37.79 11.71 21.08
N LYS A 743 -38.50 12.08 20.03
CA LYS A 743 -38.50 11.35 18.76
C LYS A 743 -37.37 11.93 17.90
N THR A 744 -36.59 11.07 17.27
CA THR A 744 -35.52 11.51 16.36
C THR A 744 -36.14 11.94 15.03
N ILE A 745 -35.56 12.95 14.36
CA ILE A 745 -35.93 13.34 13.00
C ILE A 745 -35.92 12.09 12.10
N PRO A 746 -37.05 11.74 11.45
CA PRO A 746 -37.17 10.51 10.69
C PRO A 746 -36.14 10.37 9.58
N GLY A 747 -35.33 9.32 9.66
CA GLY A 747 -34.33 9.01 8.65
C GLY A 747 -33.09 9.91 8.69
N ILE A 748 -32.83 10.63 9.79
CA ILE A 748 -31.68 11.55 9.92
C ILE A 748 -30.37 10.97 9.34
N SER A 749 -30.05 9.71 9.64
CA SER A 749 -28.84 9.02 9.16
C SER A 749 -28.75 8.80 7.64
N LYS A 750 -29.83 9.04 6.89
CA LYS A 750 -29.92 8.91 5.42
C LYS A 750 -29.60 10.21 4.69
N TRP A 751 -29.69 11.36 5.35
CA TRP A 751 -29.53 12.67 4.73
C TRP A 751 -28.09 13.17 4.88
N PHE A 752 -27.52 13.72 3.80
CA PHE A 752 -26.14 14.22 3.81
C PHE A 752 -26.03 15.72 3.56
N ALA A 753 -27.11 16.36 3.13
CA ALA A 753 -27.16 17.81 2.93
C ALA A 753 -28.39 18.38 3.61
N TRP A 754 -28.18 19.44 4.37
CA TRP A 754 -29.19 20.15 5.13
C TRP A 754 -29.12 21.64 4.84
N ASP A 755 -30.26 22.33 4.89
CA ASP A 755 -30.31 23.80 4.90
C ASP A 755 -31.43 24.34 5.81
N TRP A 756 -31.27 25.62 6.17
CA TRP A 756 -32.16 26.36 7.08
C TRP A 756 -32.58 27.67 6.40
N PRO A 757 -33.55 27.61 5.46
CA PRO A 757 -34.07 28.79 4.79
C PRO A 757 -34.63 29.81 5.79
N ILE A 758 -34.11 31.04 5.72
CA ILE A 758 -34.55 32.18 6.53
C ILE A 758 -35.56 33.08 5.81
N ASN A 759 -35.75 32.88 4.49
CA ASN A 759 -36.64 33.69 3.66
C ASN A 759 -37.40 32.79 2.67
N GLY A 760 -38.58 33.24 2.25
CA GLY A 760 -39.40 32.58 1.23
C GLY A 760 -40.36 31.53 1.78
N ASN A 761 -40.94 30.71 0.91
CA ASN A 761 -42.03 29.79 1.27
C ASN A 761 -41.67 28.72 2.32
N PHE A 762 -40.37 28.52 2.57
CA PHE A 762 -39.86 27.54 3.53
C PHE A 762 -39.20 28.21 4.74
N GLU A 763 -39.42 29.50 4.97
CA GLU A 763 -38.89 30.21 6.15
C GLU A 763 -39.17 29.45 7.46
N GLY A 764 -38.10 29.22 8.23
CA GLY A 764 -38.16 28.48 9.50
C GLY A 764 -38.20 26.95 9.37
N TYR A 765 -38.31 26.41 8.15
CA TYR A 765 -38.23 24.96 7.95
C TYR A 765 -36.78 24.48 8.03
N ILE A 766 -36.62 23.22 8.42
CA ILE A 766 -35.36 22.48 8.24
C ILE A 766 -35.55 21.59 7.02
N ARG A 767 -34.67 21.67 6.03
CA ARG A 767 -34.74 20.75 4.88
C ARG A 767 -33.53 19.84 4.84
N ALA A 768 -33.76 18.60 4.42
CA ALA A 768 -32.74 17.57 4.31
C ALA A 768 -32.88 16.85 2.96
N ARG A 769 -31.76 16.43 2.38
CA ARG A 769 -31.76 15.62 1.14
C ARG A 769 -30.65 14.57 1.15
N SER A 770 -30.79 13.58 0.27
CA SER A 770 -29.94 12.38 0.27
C SER A 770 -28.48 12.69 0.02
N LEU A 771 -28.17 13.60 -0.90
CA LEU A 771 -26.83 14.10 -1.18
C LEU A 771 -26.92 15.57 -1.64
N PRO A 772 -25.82 16.37 -1.57
CA PRO A 772 -25.77 17.64 -2.26
C PRO A 772 -26.18 17.46 -3.73
N ASN A 773 -27.05 18.32 -4.24
CA ASN A 773 -27.60 18.35 -5.60
C ASN A 773 -28.34 17.08 -6.09
N ILE A 774 -28.54 16.06 -5.24
CA ILE A 774 -29.17 14.79 -5.62
C ILE A 774 -30.21 14.37 -4.58
N GLY A 775 -31.40 14.02 -5.07
CA GLY A 775 -32.55 13.64 -4.26
C GLY A 775 -33.45 14.84 -3.95
N ASN A 776 -34.74 14.55 -3.74
CA ASN A 776 -35.73 15.56 -3.40
C ASN A 776 -35.49 16.09 -1.98
N TRP A 777 -35.82 17.35 -1.75
CA TRP A 777 -35.85 17.91 -0.40
C TRP A 777 -36.96 17.25 0.40
N LYS A 778 -36.61 16.86 1.62
CA LYS A 778 -37.55 16.52 2.67
C LYS A 778 -37.60 17.70 3.63
N GLU A 779 -38.79 18.25 3.79
CA GLU A 779 -39.04 19.44 4.59
C GLU A 779 -39.58 19.04 5.96
N PHE A 780 -39.10 19.71 7.01
CA PHE A 780 -39.57 19.57 8.38
C PHE A 780 -40.01 20.94 8.88
N SER A 781 -41.29 21.07 9.20
CA SER A 781 -41.86 22.31 9.72
C SER A 781 -41.41 22.57 11.17
N PRO A 782 -41.40 23.83 11.64
CA PRO A 782 -41.12 24.16 13.05
C PRO A 782 -41.94 23.35 14.06
N ALA A 783 -43.21 23.08 13.76
CA ALA A 783 -44.10 22.30 14.61
C ALA A 783 -43.66 20.82 14.73
N GLU A 784 -43.20 20.22 13.63
CA GLU A 784 -42.65 18.86 13.63
C GLU A 784 -41.33 18.80 14.40
N ILE A 785 -40.43 19.77 14.21
CA ILE A 785 -39.15 19.84 14.90
C ILE A 785 -39.35 19.99 16.41
N ASN A 786 -40.25 20.85 16.86
CA ASN A 786 -40.57 20.99 18.29
C ASN A 786 -41.14 19.68 18.88
N THR A 787 -41.87 18.89 18.08
CA THR A 787 -42.35 17.57 18.49
C THR A 787 -41.20 16.55 18.64
N PHE A 788 -40.12 16.68 17.86
CA PHE A 788 -38.96 15.80 17.90
C PHE A 788 -37.99 16.14 19.04
N CYS A 789 -37.62 17.41 19.15
CA CYS A 789 -36.50 17.87 19.99
C CYS A 789 -36.94 18.64 21.25
N GLY A 790 -38.21 19.04 21.37
CA GLY A 790 -38.68 19.88 22.48
C GLY A 790 -38.20 21.32 22.39
N LYS A 791 -38.31 22.05 23.50
CA LYS A 791 -37.88 23.46 23.61
C LYS A 791 -36.36 23.54 23.53
N THR A 792 -35.86 24.38 22.63
CA THR A 792 -34.41 24.55 22.39
C THR A 792 -33.91 25.82 23.08
N ASN A 793 -32.86 25.69 23.89
CA ASN A 793 -32.23 26.81 24.59
C ASN A 793 -30.94 27.24 23.86
N ARG A 794 -30.60 28.53 23.93
CA ARG A 794 -29.32 29.05 23.41
C ARG A 794 -28.16 28.59 24.30
N PRO A 795 -27.12 27.95 23.75
CA PRO A 795 -25.89 27.67 24.49
C PRO A 795 -25.26 28.97 25.00
N ASN A 796 -24.76 28.95 26.23
CA ASN A 796 -24.02 30.08 26.81
C ASN A 796 -22.76 29.56 27.52
N PRO A 797 -21.77 29.07 26.74
CA PRO A 797 -20.57 28.47 27.31
C PRO A 797 -19.64 29.52 27.89
N GLU A 798 -18.92 29.14 28.94
CA GLU A 798 -17.82 29.93 29.46
C GLU A 798 -16.56 29.54 28.68
N PHE A 799 -15.84 30.52 28.12
CA PHE A 799 -14.59 30.27 27.41
C PHE A 799 -13.54 31.34 27.72
N THR A 800 -12.27 30.92 27.71
CA THR A 800 -11.14 31.84 27.95
C THR A 800 -10.90 32.73 26.73
N THR A 801 -10.25 33.88 26.93
CA THR A 801 -9.84 34.76 25.83
C THR A 801 -8.98 33.97 24.84
N PRO A 802 -9.39 33.83 23.57
CA PRO A 802 -8.66 33.02 22.61
C PRO A 802 -7.27 33.58 22.33
N THR A 803 -6.29 32.69 22.16
CA THR A 803 -4.93 33.12 21.79
C THR A 803 -4.90 33.76 20.40
N GLN A 804 -4.03 34.75 20.22
CA GLN A 804 -3.85 35.41 18.92
C GLN A 804 -2.72 34.75 18.14
N SER A 805 -3.02 34.35 16.91
CA SER A 805 -2.00 33.78 16.03
C SER A 805 -0.97 34.82 15.60
N LYS A 806 0.31 34.48 15.73
CA LYS A 806 1.42 35.35 15.31
C LYS A 806 1.69 35.30 13.80
N ILE A 807 1.20 34.27 13.10
CA ILE A 807 1.47 34.04 11.68
C ILE A 807 0.13 33.73 10.99
N PRO A 808 -0.30 34.48 9.96
CA PRO A 808 -1.53 34.18 9.24
C PRO A 808 -1.40 32.89 8.42
N TRP A 809 -2.45 32.07 8.42
CA TRP A 809 -2.56 30.93 7.51
C TRP A 809 -3.28 31.37 6.23
N LEU A 810 -2.52 31.42 5.13
CA LEU A 810 -3.01 31.78 3.80
C LEU A 810 -2.93 30.57 2.86
N SER A 811 -3.97 30.40 2.05
CA SER A 811 -4.01 29.39 0.98
C SER A 811 -4.48 30.02 -0.32
N SER A 812 -4.06 29.47 -1.46
CA SER A 812 -4.57 29.84 -2.78
C SER A 812 -6.00 29.34 -2.96
N LEU A 813 -6.84 30.11 -3.64
CA LEU A 813 -8.14 29.63 -4.11
C LEU A 813 -7.95 28.57 -5.23
N PRO A 814 -8.83 27.57 -5.34
CA PRO A 814 -8.80 26.63 -6.47
C PRO A 814 -8.94 27.41 -7.78
N MET A 815 -8.02 27.18 -8.74
CA MET A 815 -8.10 27.80 -10.06
C MET A 815 -9.36 27.29 -10.76
N LYS A 816 -10.22 28.19 -11.26
CA LYS A 816 -11.28 27.83 -12.21
C LYS A 816 -10.60 27.20 -13.41
N LYS A 817 -10.71 25.89 -13.59
CA LYS A 817 -10.38 25.27 -14.87
C LYS A 817 -11.42 25.77 -15.85
N ASP A 818 -11.00 26.51 -16.87
CA ASP A 818 -11.90 26.91 -17.93
C ASP A 818 -12.60 25.66 -18.47
N SER A 819 -13.93 25.75 -18.55
CA SER A 819 -14.90 24.68 -18.83
C SER A 819 -14.79 24.05 -20.22
N ILE A 820 -13.66 24.24 -20.91
CA ILE A 820 -13.44 23.87 -22.30
C ILE A 820 -12.75 22.50 -22.41
N GLN A 821 -11.87 22.13 -21.48
CA GLN A 821 -11.12 20.85 -21.57
C GLN A 821 -11.90 19.61 -21.12
N SER A 822 -12.97 19.76 -20.32
CA SER A 822 -13.77 18.64 -19.83
C SER A 822 -14.75 18.11 -20.89
N ASN A 823 -15.26 18.97 -21.77
CA ASN A 823 -16.16 18.56 -22.86
C ASN A 823 -15.43 17.79 -23.97
N GLU A 824 -14.18 18.13 -24.28
CA GLU A 824 -13.39 17.40 -25.29
C GLU A 824 -13.00 15.99 -24.83
N MET A 825 -12.61 15.83 -23.56
CA MET A 825 -12.31 14.50 -22.98
C MET A 825 -13.57 13.61 -22.88
N TYR A 826 -14.73 14.20 -22.54
CA TYR A 826 -16.01 13.49 -22.45
C TYR A 826 -16.51 13.04 -23.84
N ASN A 827 -16.34 13.87 -24.88
CA ASN A 827 -16.66 13.52 -26.26
C ASN A 827 -15.68 12.46 -26.84
N LEU A 828 -14.41 12.44 -26.41
CA LEU A 828 -13.42 11.43 -26.79
C LEU A 828 -13.69 10.04 -26.16
N LEU A 829 -14.30 9.99 -24.98
CA LEU A 829 -14.67 8.73 -24.29
C LEU A 829 -15.98 8.13 -24.83
N GLN A 830 -16.96 8.96 -25.20
CA GLN A 830 -18.22 8.51 -25.82
C GLN A 830 -18.01 7.94 -27.24
N ASN A 831 -17.03 8.47 -27.99
CA ASN A 831 -16.73 8.01 -29.35
C ASN A 831 -15.92 6.70 -29.45
N LYS A 832 -15.55 6.06 -28.33
CA LYS A 832 -14.88 4.75 -28.33
C LYS A 832 -15.79 3.55 -28.02
N ASN A 833 -17.05 3.76 -27.65
CA ASN A 833 -17.92 2.70 -27.14
C ASN A 833 -19.25 2.51 -27.89
N THR A 834 -19.34 2.86 -29.18
CA THR A 834 -20.62 2.82 -29.90
C THR A 834 -20.87 1.56 -30.74
N GLN A 835 -20.21 0.42 -30.48
CA GLN A 835 -20.54 -0.84 -31.18
C GLN A 835 -20.81 -2.09 -30.34
N ASP A 836 -20.61 -2.08 -29.01
CA ASP A 836 -20.91 -3.26 -28.15
C ASP A 836 -21.81 -2.96 -26.92
N GLN A 837 -22.40 -1.77 -26.84
CA GLN A 837 -23.11 -1.33 -25.63
C GLN A 837 -24.55 -1.87 -25.49
N MET A 838 -25.06 -2.59 -26.49
CA MET A 838 -26.29 -3.37 -26.35
C MET A 838 -25.96 -4.80 -25.94
N THR A 839 -25.87 -5.09 -24.64
CA THR A 839 -26.13 -6.42 -24.01
C THR A 839 -25.81 -6.50 -22.50
N ILE A 840 -25.02 -5.58 -21.93
CA ILE A 840 -24.58 -5.69 -20.52
C ILE A 840 -25.63 -5.15 -19.52
N ASP A 841 -26.25 -4.00 -19.82
CA ASP A 841 -27.24 -3.37 -18.93
C ASP A 841 -28.55 -4.14 -18.80
N THR A 842 -28.84 -5.04 -19.75
CA THR A 842 -30.01 -5.90 -19.74
C THR A 842 -29.89 -7.10 -18.79
N VAL A 843 -28.67 -7.51 -18.41
CA VAL A 843 -28.44 -8.72 -17.60
C VAL A 843 -28.33 -8.38 -16.10
N PHE A 844 -27.81 -7.21 -15.73
CA PHE A 844 -27.67 -6.82 -14.32
C PHE A 844 -27.80 -5.31 -14.06
N PRO A 845 -29.00 -4.70 -14.19
CA PRO A 845 -29.17 -3.26 -14.02
C PRO A 845 -29.11 -2.83 -12.54
N LEU A 846 -28.14 -1.99 -12.18
CA LEU A 846 -28.21 -1.22 -10.93
C LEU A 846 -29.42 -0.27 -10.99
N LYS A 847 -30.32 -0.39 -10.01
CA LYS A 847 -31.52 0.47 -9.96
C LYS A 847 -31.15 1.94 -9.82
N LEU A 848 -31.97 2.83 -10.41
CA LEU A 848 -31.83 4.27 -10.21
C LEU A 848 -31.76 4.59 -8.71
N GLY A 849 -30.73 5.35 -8.30
CA GLY A 849 -30.50 5.69 -6.90
C GLY A 849 -29.88 4.58 -6.04
N TRP A 850 -29.31 3.52 -6.62
CA TRP A 850 -28.64 2.42 -5.89
C TRP A 850 -27.58 2.90 -4.88
N ALA A 851 -26.89 4.00 -5.20
CA ALA A 851 -25.86 4.58 -4.35
C ALA A 851 -26.43 5.43 -3.19
N LEU A 852 -27.73 5.74 -3.18
CA LEU A 852 -28.34 6.55 -2.12
C LEU A 852 -28.47 5.74 -0.84
N LYS A 853 -28.14 6.36 0.30
CA LYS A 853 -28.16 5.68 1.60
C LYS A 853 -29.55 5.23 2.02
N GLU A 854 -30.59 5.92 1.56
CA GLU A 854 -31.97 5.55 1.80
C GLU A 854 -32.41 4.25 1.12
N ASN A 855 -31.73 3.89 0.02
CA ASN A 855 -31.97 2.68 -0.78
C ASN A 855 -31.05 1.52 -0.37
N GLN A 856 -30.12 1.75 0.56
CA GLN A 856 -29.18 0.73 1.02
C GLN A 856 -29.88 -0.32 1.89
N LYS A 857 -29.74 -1.60 1.53
CA LYS A 857 -30.36 -2.72 2.27
C LYS A 857 -29.62 -3.07 3.56
N MET A 858 -28.28 -3.00 3.55
CA MET A 858 -27.45 -3.35 4.71
C MET A 858 -26.84 -2.13 5.40
N GLY A 859 -26.48 -2.25 6.68
CA GLY A 859 -25.72 -1.21 7.40
C GLY A 859 -26.52 0.00 7.89
N ASN A 860 -27.86 -0.05 7.85
CA ASN A 860 -28.71 1.01 8.38
C ASN A 860 -28.58 1.10 9.91
N LYS A 861 -28.00 2.21 10.40
CA LYS A 861 -27.94 2.52 11.84
C LYS A 861 -29.36 2.56 12.41
N GLY A 862 -29.66 1.66 13.35
CA GLY A 862 -30.97 1.57 14.03
C GLY A 862 -31.98 0.59 13.42
N GLY A 863 -31.65 -0.10 12.31
CA GLY A 863 -32.52 -1.11 11.70
C GLY A 863 -32.43 -2.51 12.32
N GLY A 864 -31.42 -2.77 13.15
CA GLY A 864 -31.30 -4.04 13.88
C GLY A 864 -32.41 -4.19 14.92
N LYS A 865 -33.06 -5.36 14.95
CA LYS A 865 -34.01 -5.71 16.01
C LYS A 865 -33.29 -5.56 17.35
N ARG A 866 -33.80 -4.69 18.24
CA ARG A 866 -33.22 -4.53 19.58
C ARG A 866 -33.28 -5.87 20.30
N ILE A 867 -32.19 -6.24 20.98
CA ILE A 867 -32.16 -7.44 21.82
C ILE A 867 -33.32 -7.34 22.81
N SER A 868 -34.16 -8.37 22.88
CA SER A 868 -35.29 -8.37 23.80
C SER A 868 -34.80 -8.30 25.25
N LYS A 869 -35.60 -7.70 26.15
CA LYS A 869 -35.23 -7.63 27.57
C LYS A 869 -34.93 -9.02 28.16
N LYS A 870 -35.69 -10.03 27.73
CA LYS A 870 -35.52 -11.43 28.13
C LYS A 870 -34.14 -11.97 27.73
N VAL A 871 -33.71 -11.77 26.49
CA VAL A 871 -32.37 -12.20 26.03
C VAL A 871 -31.26 -11.41 26.73
N VAL A 872 -31.44 -10.12 27.00
CA VAL A 872 -30.47 -9.33 27.78
C VAL A 872 -30.27 -9.92 29.18
N GLN A 873 -31.33 -10.39 29.86
CA GLN A 873 -31.23 -11.00 31.18
C GLN A 873 -30.38 -12.29 31.17
N TYR A 874 -30.57 -13.17 30.18
CA TYR A 874 -29.72 -14.37 30.03
C TYR A 874 -28.25 -14.00 29.75
N LEU A 875 -28.01 -13.03 28.88
CA LEU A 875 -26.65 -12.55 28.59
C LEU A 875 -25.98 -11.95 29.83
N GLN A 876 -26.72 -11.23 30.68
CA GLN A 876 -26.24 -10.75 31.98
C GLN A 876 -25.89 -11.92 32.90
N ALA A 877 -26.77 -12.91 33.03
CA ALA A 877 -26.52 -14.09 33.87
C ALA A 877 -25.25 -14.83 33.45
N TYR A 878 -25.07 -15.10 32.15
CA TYR A 878 -23.86 -15.74 31.62
C TYR A 878 -22.59 -14.90 31.85
N PHE A 879 -22.70 -13.57 31.73
CA PHE A 879 -21.58 -12.67 31.98
C PHE A 879 -21.19 -12.65 33.47
N HIS A 880 -22.16 -12.62 34.38
CA HIS A 880 -21.91 -12.63 35.81
C HIS A 880 -21.37 -13.97 36.32
N ALA A 881 -21.84 -15.10 35.78
CA ALA A 881 -21.29 -16.42 36.09
C ALA A 881 -19.77 -16.48 35.83
N GLY A 882 -19.31 -15.92 34.71
CA GLY A 882 -17.89 -15.84 34.36
C GLY A 882 -17.06 -14.87 35.21
N ASN A 883 -17.68 -13.90 35.88
CA ASN A 883 -17.00 -13.00 36.83
C ASN A 883 -16.90 -13.61 38.24
N LEU A 884 -17.85 -14.48 38.62
CA LEU A 884 -17.84 -15.21 39.90
C LEU A 884 -16.81 -16.35 39.89
N ASN A 885 -16.67 -17.05 38.75
CA ASN A 885 -15.68 -18.11 38.59
C ASN A 885 -15.00 -18.03 37.21
N PRO A 886 -13.67 -17.82 37.15
CA PRO A 886 -12.94 -17.75 35.88
C PRO A 886 -13.08 -19.00 35.01
N LYS A 887 -13.38 -20.17 35.60
CA LYS A 887 -13.61 -21.43 34.88
C LYS A 887 -14.93 -21.45 34.12
N ASP A 888 -15.90 -20.64 34.55
CA ASP A 888 -17.25 -20.55 33.98
C ASP A 888 -17.39 -19.35 33.03
N ARG A 889 -16.26 -18.82 32.53
CA ARG A 889 -16.25 -17.66 31.64
C ARG A 889 -16.81 -18.00 30.26
N TYR A 890 -17.96 -17.42 29.95
CA TYR A 890 -18.59 -17.55 28.65
C TYR A 890 -17.90 -16.67 27.60
N THR A 891 -17.53 -17.27 26.46
CA THR A 891 -17.22 -16.52 25.23
C THR A 891 -18.54 -16.14 24.54
N ALA A 892 -18.50 -15.19 23.60
CA ALA A 892 -19.70 -14.80 22.87
C ALA A 892 -20.30 -15.96 22.06
N GLU A 893 -19.43 -16.85 21.55
CA GLU A 893 -19.81 -18.08 20.87
C GLU A 893 -20.52 -19.05 21.82
N LYS A 894 -20.00 -19.23 23.04
CA LYS A 894 -20.66 -20.05 24.07
C LYS A 894 -22.03 -19.47 24.46
N MET A 895 -22.13 -18.15 24.68
CA MET A 895 -23.42 -17.51 24.99
C MET A 895 -24.43 -17.71 23.85
N TYR A 896 -23.97 -17.67 22.59
CA TYR A 896 -24.83 -17.91 21.43
C TYR A 896 -25.32 -19.36 21.36
N GLU A 897 -24.45 -20.34 21.61
CA GLU A 897 -24.86 -21.75 21.66
C GLU A 897 -25.81 -22.03 22.83
N SER A 898 -25.61 -21.41 24.00
CA SER A 898 -26.55 -21.53 25.12
C SER A 898 -27.91 -20.89 24.83
N LEU A 899 -27.94 -19.76 24.11
CA LEU A 899 -29.20 -19.18 23.64
C LEU A 899 -29.91 -20.09 22.61
N LYS A 900 -29.17 -20.87 21.80
CA LYS A 900 -29.76 -21.90 20.93
C LYS A 900 -30.33 -23.08 21.70
N GLU A 901 -29.72 -23.48 22.81
CA GLU A 901 -30.27 -24.50 23.71
C GLU A 901 -31.61 -24.04 24.31
N LEU A 902 -31.70 -22.78 24.74
CA LEU A 902 -32.96 -22.18 25.21
C LEU A 902 -34.05 -22.09 24.13
N VAL A 903 -33.69 -22.06 22.84
CA VAL A 903 -34.65 -22.21 21.74
C VAL A 903 -35.11 -23.66 21.58
N LYS A 904 -34.21 -24.64 21.76
CA LYS A 904 -34.60 -26.07 21.77
C LYS A 904 -35.54 -26.41 22.93
N GLU A 905 -35.40 -25.70 24.05
CA GLU A 905 -36.25 -25.81 25.23
C GLU A 905 -37.54 -24.97 25.14
N ASN A 906 -37.81 -24.32 24.00
CA ASN A 906 -38.95 -23.42 23.77
C ASN A 906 -39.02 -22.21 24.74
N GLU A 907 -37.94 -21.86 25.44
CA GLU A 907 -37.88 -20.66 26.28
C GLU A 907 -37.69 -19.37 25.46
N LEU A 908 -37.08 -19.48 24.28
CA LEU A 908 -36.85 -18.37 23.34
C LEU A 908 -37.32 -18.75 21.94
N SER A 909 -37.67 -17.74 21.14
CA SER A 909 -37.89 -17.94 19.70
C SER A 909 -36.57 -17.82 18.94
N ILE A 910 -36.41 -18.59 17.85
CA ILE A 910 -35.22 -18.51 16.98
C ILE A 910 -34.99 -17.10 16.42
N ASN A 911 -36.07 -16.33 16.25
CA ASN A 911 -36.05 -14.94 15.78
C ASN A 911 -35.64 -13.93 16.85
N GLU A 912 -35.36 -14.37 18.08
CA GLU A 912 -34.91 -13.54 19.20
C GLU A 912 -33.41 -13.69 19.49
N ILE A 913 -32.75 -14.71 18.94
CA ILE A 913 -31.31 -14.91 19.15
C ILE A 913 -30.53 -13.84 18.37
N PRO A 914 -29.73 -12.99 19.05
CA PRO A 914 -28.83 -12.06 18.38
C PRO A 914 -27.62 -12.80 17.80
N GLU A 915 -27.09 -12.28 16.69
CA GLU A 915 -25.84 -12.77 16.12
C GLU A 915 -24.67 -12.67 17.11
N VAL A 916 -23.68 -13.57 16.97
CA VAL A 916 -22.45 -13.58 17.79
C VAL A 916 -21.76 -12.20 17.82
N LYS A 917 -21.72 -11.48 16.69
CA LYS A 917 -21.16 -10.11 16.62
C LYS A 917 -21.92 -9.13 17.53
N THR A 918 -23.24 -9.25 17.58
CA THR A 918 -24.11 -8.44 18.44
C THR A 918 -23.88 -8.76 19.91
N ILE A 919 -23.70 -10.03 20.26
CA ILE A 919 -23.35 -10.48 21.62
C ILE A 919 -21.97 -9.95 22.02
N LYS A 920 -20.94 -10.06 21.17
CA LYS A 920 -19.61 -9.47 21.41
C LYS A 920 -19.69 -7.98 21.69
N GLY A 921 -20.45 -7.25 20.86
CA GLY A 921 -20.68 -5.82 21.04
C GLY A 921 -21.42 -5.48 22.32
N TRP A 922 -22.39 -6.31 22.73
CA TRP A 922 -23.10 -6.17 23.99
C TRP A 922 -22.17 -6.39 25.19
N ILE A 923 -21.36 -7.47 25.20
CA ILE A 923 -20.37 -7.75 26.25
C ILE A 923 -19.41 -6.57 26.43
N GLY A 924 -18.90 -6.02 25.32
CA GLY A 924 -18.00 -4.87 25.34
C GLY A 924 -18.62 -3.65 26.01
N ARG A 925 -19.86 -3.30 25.62
CA ARG A 925 -20.61 -2.17 26.22
C ARG A 925 -20.93 -2.42 27.69
N TYR A 926 -21.41 -3.61 28.04
CA TYR A 926 -21.78 -3.97 29.40
C TYR A 926 -20.58 -3.94 30.35
N ASN A 927 -19.44 -4.47 29.91
CA ASN A 927 -18.19 -4.45 30.68
C ASN A 927 -17.60 -3.02 30.82
N ALA A 928 -17.77 -2.16 29.79
CA ALA A 928 -17.38 -0.75 29.91
C ALA A 928 -18.27 0.01 30.90
N ALA A 929 -19.59 -0.21 30.87
CA ALA A 929 -20.53 0.39 31.81
C ALA A 929 -20.27 -0.07 33.25
N SER A 930 -20.06 -1.38 33.47
CA SER A 930 -19.74 -1.93 34.79
C SER A 930 -18.41 -1.41 35.34
N ARG A 931 -17.37 -1.26 34.49
CA ARG A 931 -16.10 -0.63 34.91
C ARG A 931 -16.26 0.85 35.25
N LYS A 932 -17.09 1.57 34.50
CA LYS A 932 -17.42 2.97 34.78
C LYS A 932 -18.13 3.09 36.14
N GLU A 933 -19.15 2.28 36.39
CA GLU A 933 -19.89 2.28 37.66
C GLU A 933 -18.99 1.90 38.85
N MET A 934 -18.10 0.91 38.69
CA MET A 934 -17.11 0.59 39.71
C MET A 934 -16.10 1.72 39.95
N SER A 935 -15.68 2.43 38.91
CA SER A 935 -14.79 3.59 39.05
C SER A 935 -15.48 4.78 39.71
N GLU A 936 -16.77 4.98 39.45
CA GLU A 936 -17.60 6.02 40.09
C GLU A 936 -17.78 5.69 41.58
N LYS A 937 -18.13 4.44 41.93
CA LYS A 937 -18.20 3.97 43.33
C LYS A 937 -16.86 4.09 44.07
N ALA A 938 -15.75 3.72 43.42
CA ALA A 938 -14.42 3.87 44.01
C ALA A 938 -14.04 5.36 44.21
N LEU A 939 -14.50 6.26 43.34
CA LEU A 939 -14.32 7.70 43.55
C LEU A 939 -15.17 8.22 44.71
N GLU A 940 -16.44 7.80 44.80
CA GLU A 940 -17.32 8.13 45.92
C GLU A 940 -16.74 7.62 47.25
N GLU A 941 -16.21 6.40 47.28
CA GLU A 941 -15.51 5.83 48.44
C GLU A 941 -14.24 6.63 48.81
N ASN A 942 -13.44 7.06 47.83
CA ASN A 942 -12.26 7.90 48.08
C ASN A 942 -12.63 9.31 48.58
N ILE A 943 -13.73 9.89 48.06
CA ILE A 943 -14.25 11.19 48.54
C ILE A 943 -14.75 11.06 49.99
N ILE A 944 -15.39 9.93 50.34
CA ILE A 944 -15.80 9.63 51.72
C ILE A 944 -14.58 9.46 52.64
N VAL A 945 -13.53 8.78 52.18
CA VAL A 945 -12.27 8.63 52.94
C VAL A 945 -11.59 9.99 53.15
N ASP A 946 -11.47 10.84 52.13
CA ASP A 946 -10.88 12.18 52.25
C ASP A 946 -11.69 13.12 53.17
N SER A 947 -13.03 13.01 53.16
CA SER A 947 -13.90 13.77 54.06
C SER A 947 -13.78 13.32 55.53
N SER A 948 -13.45 12.05 55.77
CA SER A 948 -13.25 11.51 57.11
C SER A 948 -11.88 11.84 57.71
N THR A 949 -10.85 12.07 56.87
CA THR A 949 -9.52 12.52 57.31
C THR A 949 -9.44 14.02 57.60
N ASN A 950 -10.30 14.85 57.02
CA ASN A 950 -10.32 16.31 57.28
C ASN A 950 -11.05 16.72 58.57
N ASN A 951 -11.71 15.79 59.28
CA ASN A 951 -12.32 16.07 60.59
C ASN A 951 -11.41 15.69 61.78
N ASN A 952 -10.15 15.30 61.54
CA ASN A 952 -9.18 14.93 62.58
C ASN A 952 -7.82 15.65 62.43
N ILE A 953 -7.79 16.88 61.93
CA ILE A 953 -6.64 17.79 62.03
C ILE A 953 -7.11 19.17 62.48
#